data_AF-A0A939B8F2-F1
#
_entry.id   AF-A0A939B8F2-F1
#
_cell.length_a   1.000
_cell.length_b   1.000
_cell.length_c   1.000
_cell.angle_alpha   90.00
_cell.angle_beta   90.00
_cell.angle_gamma   90.00
#
_symmetry.space_group_name_H-M   'P 1'
#
loop_
_entity.id
_entity.type
_entity.pdbx_description
1 polymer ?
#
loop_
_entity_poly.entity_id
_entity_poly.type
_entity_poly.pdbx_seq_one_letter_code
_entity_poly.pdbx_strand_id
1 'polypeptide(L)'
;MIEPRKHPYLIASVTAIILAVTVWLIMPKEYAAQIKISDEYKEADLAVGLNNISAKMREMMGAANQGINDIEVYCKVLKTNDFAKEISQIKLPCHKKTYGQYLVNVDTVEAVKKNIEYNISTKEQTLTIQFVDKDPLVATLMLDSVVSRLQNFVTKKRKEVFKAQLANVDRERKIAAGRYRAAWHKYAIYADTHNEEVTEEGRLYKNMLERNVKETFNSYVSAAEQYFRYQALVKRVYASFSVIKANEVPLRPINYLSRYVIIFVFIALVSVKCFFLVRTFRKGKRTLDYGNVFSPWFLSIIVWLVLGVAIILFGSEMDAVPNVFYKCIFVWLTIFLMSSFLTYNLLPAKSSIYESGINVNIFLFNFFFILAIVLTPLYVYQIYKLVTMFDAKDLVANLRLLAIEGEDRGILNYTMVINQSLLLVALWSYPKIPLWKVFSTIICCFIFAVANMEKLTFFLIFITVVYVLFERKLIKVRTIAIFCFVLFFIFYVFTVSRTSSDASPSDSMSIIDFLGIYFTSPPIAFGHLRPTISQYLCPNSLWTIYSYMGRFINGVTVEHDAFSEFVFVPVPTNVYTIMKPFYQDGGVFGVAFFALLYGIGTGLVYRYARNGQPFSKCLYSYFVFVLALQFFDEIIFVSIPLFIQRMTLIALMCYTCIKFTFKKGDACASQS
;
A
#
# COMPACT_ATOMS: atom_id res chain seq x y z
N MET A 1 -26.80 43.26 -7.73
CA MET A 1 -25.98 42.31 -8.52
C MET A 1 -24.55 42.39 -7.99
N ILE A 2 -24.06 41.37 -7.30
CA ILE A 2 -22.67 41.35 -6.80
C ILE A 2 -21.80 40.84 -7.94
N GLU A 3 -20.95 41.70 -8.52
CA GLU A 3 -19.93 41.26 -9.47
C GLU A 3 -19.08 40.16 -8.81
N PRO A 4 -18.79 39.03 -9.50
CA PRO A 4 -17.92 38.01 -8.94
C PRO A 4 -16.54 38.64 -8.70
N ARG A 5 -16.18 38.80 -7.42
CA ARG A 5 -14.84 39.24 -7.00
C ARG A 5 -13.80 38.41 -7.76
N LYS A 6 -12.72 39.05 -8.24
CA LYS A 6 -11.75 38.47 -9.19
C LYS A 6 -11.15 37.10 -8.78
N HIS A 7 -11.16 36.75 -7.48
CA HIS A 7 -10.60 35.49 -6.97
C HIS A 7 -11.49 34.81 -5.91
N PRO A 8 -12.62 34.18 -6.29
CA PRO A 8 -13.56 33.58 -5.33
C PRO A 8 -12.94 32.40 -4.56
N TYR A 9 -12.07 31.61 -5.21
CA TYR A 9 -11.39 30.48 -4.59
C TYR A 9 -10.40 30.91 -3.51
N LEU A 10 -9.65 32.00 -3.73
CA LEU A 10 -8.65 32.48 -2.76
C LEU A 10 -9.31 33.00 -1.49
N ILE A 11 -10.39 33.78 -1.62
CA ILE A 11 -11.17 34.27 -0.47
C ILE A 11 -11.79 33.09 0.30
N ALA A 12 -12.37 32.12 -0.41
CA ALA A 12 -12.94 30.93 0.21
C ALA A 12 -11.88 30.11 0.97
N SER A 13 -10.69 29.93 0.41
CA SER A 13 -9.59 29.24 1.10
C SER A 13 -9.12 29.99 2.35
N VAL A 14 -8.92 31.32 2.28
CA VAL A 14 -8.48 32.11 3.44
C VAL A 14 -9.52 32.08 4.56
N THR A 15 -10.79 32.26 4.23
CA THR A 15 -11.89 32.19 5.21
C THR A 15 -12.01 30.81 5.84
N ALA A 16 -11.84 29.75 5.05
CA ALA A 16 -11.83 28.37 5.54
C ALA A 16 -10.66 28.09 6.51
N ILE A 17 -9.47 28.63 6.24
CA ILE A 17 -8.32 28.48 7.14
C ILE A 17 -8.59 29.18 8.48
N ILE A 18 -9.11 30.41 8.46
CA ILE A 18 -9.48 31.12 9.69
C ILE A 18 -10.50 30.31 10.49
N LEU A 19 -11.53 29.80 9.82
CA LEU A 19 -12.57 29.01 10.47
C LEU A 19 -12.03 27.69 11.04
N ALA A 20 -11.15 27.01 10.30
CA ALA A 20 -10.46 25.81 10.78
C ALA A 20 -9.65 26.08 12.06
N VAL A 21 -8.90 27.19 12.11
CA VAL A 21 -8.13 27.58 13.30
C VAL A 21 -9.07 27.87 14.48
N THR A 22 -10.19 28.57 14.24
CA THR A 22 -11.17 28.85 15.31
C THR A 22 -11.81 27.57 15.86
N VAL A 23 -12.19 26.62 15.01
CA VAL A 23 -12.75 25.32 15.45
C VAL A 23 -11.70 24.52 16.22
N TRP A 24 -10.46 24.50 15.74
CA TRP A 24 -9.35 23.82 16.42
C TRP A 24 -9.09 24.38 17.84
N LEU A 25 -9.24 25.70 18.04
CA LEU A 25 -9.09 26.32 19.36
C LEU A 25 -10.23 25.96 20.33
N ILE A 26 -11.44 25.69 19.84
CA ILE A 26 -12.63 25.41 20.65
C ILE A 26 -12.73 23.92 21.04
N MET A 27 -12.25 23.02 20.17
CA MET A 27 -12.42 21.58 20.37
C MET A 27 -11.62 21.05 21.58
N PRO A 28 -12.19 20.10 22.36
CA PRO A 28 -11.48 19.50 23.49
C PRO A 28 -10.24 18.76 22.99
N LYS A 29 -9.14 18.93 23.70
CA LYS A 29 -7.86 18.34 23.34
C LYS A 29 -7.81 16.89 23.83
N GLU A 30 -7.28 16.01 23.00
CA GLU A 30 -7.10 14.58 23.30
C GLU A 30 -5.61 14.25 23.33
N TYR A 31 -5.24 13.25 24.12
CA TYR A 31 -3.87 12.82 24.36
C TYR A 31 -3.74 11.33 24.05
N ALA A 32 -2.74 10.97 23.25
CA ALA A 32 -2.44 9.60 22.87
C ALA A 32 -1.19 9.11 23.61
N ALA A 33 -1.35 8.16 24.51
CA ALA A 33 -0.25 7.37 25.03
C ALA A 33 0.06 6.24 24.04
N GLN A 34 1.33 5.91 23.80
CA GLN A 34 1.74 4.88 22.85
C GLN A 34 2.84 3.98 23.43
N ILE A 35 2.78 2.70 23.08
CA ILE A 35 3.80 1.70 23.42
C ILE A 35 4.05 0.84 22.18
N LYS A 36 5.30 0.45 21.94
CA LYS A 36 5.67 -0.45 20.84
C LYS A 36 6.24 -1.73 21.42
N ILE A 37 5.66 -2.86 21.06
CA ILE A 37 6.05 -4.19 21.55
C ILE A 37 6.44 -5.12 20.39
N SER A 38 7.25 -6.13 20.67
CA SER A 38 7.57 -7.21 19.71
C SER A 38 7.55 -8.56 20.40
N ASP A 39 7.25 -9.61 19.63
CA ASP A 39 7.10 -10.93 20.19
C ASP A 39 8.44 -11.60 20.54
N GLU A 40 8.55 -12.18 21.74
CA GLU A 40 9.75 -12.89 22.17
C GLU A 40 9.67 -14.39 21.82
N TYR A 41 9.85 -14.74 20.54
CA TYR A 41 9.94 -16.14 20.10
C TYR A 41 11.35 -16.58 19.66
N LYS A 42 12.15 -15.69 19.05
CA LYS A 42 13.48 -16.03 18.50
C LYS A 42 14.46 -16.52 19.56
N GLU A 43 14.52 -15.84 20.71
CA GLU A 43 15.41 -16.24 21.82
C GLU A 43 14.92 -17.49 22.55
N ALA A 44 13.62 -17.80 22.49
CA ALA A 44 13.08 -18.98 23.15
C ALA A 44 13.45 -20.29 22.44
N ASP A 45 13.56 -20.30 21.12
CA ASP A 45 13.99 -21.48 20.38
C ASP A 45 15.51 -21.67 20.43
N LEU A 46 16.29 -20.57 20.40
CA LEU A 46 17.75 -20.58 20.53
C LEU A 46 18.21 -20.99 21.94
N ALA A 47 17.57 -20.49 23.00
CA ALA A 47 17.90 -20.83 24.39
C ALA A 47 17.50 -22.28 24.78
N VAL A 48 16.65 -22.94 23.98
CA VAL A 48 16.22 -24.33 24.19
C VAL A 48 16.96 -25.31 23.27
N GLY A 49 18.05 -24.86 22.63
CA GLY A 49 19.01 -25.72 21.94
C GLY A 49 18.74 -25.97 20.45
N LEU A 50 17.90 -25.17 19.78
CA LEU A 50 17.89 -25.16 18.31
C LEU A 50 19.16 -24.50 17.78
N ASN A 51 19.84 -25.18 16.87
CA ASN A 51 20.92 -24.62 16.07
C ASN A 51 20.40 -23.54 15.11
N ASN A 52 21.17 -22.46 14.91
CA ASN A 52 20.79 -21.29 14.10
C ASN A 52 20.19 -21.63 12.72
N ILE A 53 20.61 -22.74 12.10
CA ILE A 53 20.16 -23.19 10.78
C ILE A 53 18.69 -23.65 10.82
N SER A 54 18.26 -24.39 11.83
CA SER A 54 16.88 -24.89 11.92
C SER A 54 15.87 -23.79 12.26
N ALA A 55 16.28 -22.82 13.09
CA ALA A 55 15.53 -21.59 13.34
C ALA A 55 15.36 -20.75 12.05
N LYS A 56 16.44 -20.59 11.28
CA LYS A 56 16.44 -19.88 9.99
C LYS A 56 15.65 -20.61 8.90
N MET A 57 15.65 -21.93 8.90
CA MET A 57 14.89 -22.75 7.95
C MET A 57 13.37 -22.66 8.21
N ARG A 58 12.94 -22.59 9.47
CA ARG A 58 11.53 -22.30 9.82
C ARG A 58 11.09 -20.90 9.43
N GLU A 59 11.99 -19.92 9.53
CA GLU A 59 11.74 -18.54 9.07
C GLU A 59 11.55 -18.49 7.54
N MET A 60 12.41 -19.17 6.77
CA MET A 60 12.25 -19.27 5.31
C MET A 60 10.98 -20.00 4.87
N MET A 61 10.46 -20.91 5.71
CA MET A 61 9.23 -21.67 5.45
C MET A 61 7.95 -20.94 5.92
N GLY A 62 8.04 -19.70 6.44
CA GLY A 62 6.88 -18.95 6.93
C GLY A 62 6.22 -19.52 8.21
N ALA A 63 6.88 -20.46 8.89
CA ALA A 63 6.36 -21.14 10.07
C ALA A 63 6.74 -20.46 11.40
N ALA A 64 7.47 -19.34 11.34
CA ALA A 64 8.05 -18.68 12.51
C ALA A 64 7.01 -18.07 13.48
N ASN A 65 5.86 -17.61 12.96
CA ASN A 65 4.82 -16.92 13.73
C ASN A 65 3.43 -17.51 13.46
N GLN A 66 3.20 -18.76 13.86
CA GLN A 66 1.88 -19.38 13.75
C GLN A 66 1.25 -19.62 15.13
N GLY A 67 -0.08 -19.43 15.20
CA GLY A 67 -0.84 -19.60 16.43
C GLY A 67 -0.62 -18.45 17.41
N ILE A 68 -0.28 -18.75 18.66
CA ILE A 68 -0.29 -17.74 19.73
C ILE A 68 0.93 -16.80 19.76
N ASN A 69 1.90 -17.05 18.87
CA ASN A 69 3.07 -16.20 18.68
C ASN A 69 2.87 -15.17 17.56
N ASP A 70 1.76 -15.28 16.84
CA ASP A 70 1.37 -14.30 15.86
C ASP A 70 0.83 -13.03 16.53
N ILE A 71 1.46 -11.90 16.22
CA ILE A 71 1.06 -10.57 16.69
C ILE A 71 -0.39 -10.24 16.27
N GLU A 72 -0.90 -10.81 15.18
CA GLU A 72 -2.30 -10.67 14.80
C GLU A 72 -3.25 -11.22 15.86
N VAL A 73 -2.86 -12.26 16.60
CA VAL A 73 -3.68 -12.80 17.70
C VAL A 73 -3.82 -11.76 18.80
N TYR A 74 -2.77 -10.99 19.10
CA TYR A 74 -2.81 -9.94 20.13
C TYR A 74 -3.84 -8.87 19.77
N CYS A 75 -3.86 -8.50 18.49
CA CYS A 75 -4.82 -7.56 17.94
C CYS A 75 -6.27 -8.04 18.05
N LYS A 76 -6.51 -9.33 17.80
CA LYS A 76 -7.84 -9.94 17.96
C LYS A 76 -8.29 -9.91 19.43
N VAL A 77 -7.37 -10.16 20.37
CA VAL A 77 -7.65 -10.07 21.81
C VAL A 77 -8.06 -8.66 22.21
N LEU A 78 -7.31 -7.63 21.80
CA LEU A 78 -7.61 -6.22 22.10
C LEU A 78 -9.00 -5.78 21.63
N LYS A 79 -9.54 -6.39 20.56
CA LYS A 79 -10.88 -6.10 20.01
C LYS A 79 -12.03 -6.86 20.66
N THR A 80 -11.75 -7.81 21.56
CA THR A 80 -12.78 -8.66 22.16
C THR A 80 -13.64 -7.87 23.16
N ASN A 81 -14.94 -8.17 23.23
CA ASN A 81 -15.84 -7.56 24.23
C ASN A 81 -15.36 -7.82 25.66
N ASP A 82 -14.88 -9.03 25.95
CA ASP A 82 -14.43 -9.44 27.28
C ASP A 82 -13.21 -8.65 27.73
N PHE A 83 -12.26 -8.43 26.82
CA PHE A 83 -11.09 -7.59 27.09
C PHE A 83 -11.52 -6.14 27.41
N ALA A 84 -12.41 -5.55 26.62
CA ALA A 84 -12.92 -4.20 26.88
C ALA A 84 -13.71 -4.10 28.20
N LYS A 85 -14.48 -5.13 28.58
CA LYS A 85 -15.14 -5.20 29.90
C LYS A 85 -14.13 -5.20 31.04
N GLU A 86 -13.08 -6.00 30.92
CA GLU A 86 -11.99 -6.04 31.90
C GLU A 86 -11.30 -4.67 32.06
N ILE A 87 -11.06 -3.98 30.96
CA ILE A 87 -10.48 -2.63 30.95
C ILE A 87 -11.43 -1.61 31.59
N SER A 88 -12.73 -1.70 31.33
CA SER A 88 -13.73 -0.78 31.92
C SER A 88 -13.78 -0.84 33.46
N GLN A 89 -13.37 -1.95 34.06
CA GLN A 89 -13.40 -2.16 35.52
C GLN A 89 -12.14 -1.65 36.23
N ILE A 90 -11.14 -1.16 35.50
CA ILE A 90 -9.92 -0.60 36.10
C ILE A 90 -10.27 0.62 36.95
N LYS A 91 -9.82 0.63 38.21
CA LYS A 91 -10.00 1.77 39.12
C LYS A 91 -8.97 2.84 38.79
N LEU A 92 -9.43 4.07 38.57
CA LEU A 92 -8.59 5.24 38.37
C LEU A 92 -8.24 5.85 39.73
N PRO A 93 -6.95 5.88 40.14
CA PRO A 93 -6.55 6.47 41.41
C PRO A 93 -6.91 7.95 41.53
N CYS A 94 -6.76 8.68 40.43
CA CYS A 94 -7.02 10.13 40.31
C CYS A 94 -8.52 10.50 40.43
N HIS A 95 -9.44 9.61 40.04
CA HIS A 95 -10.88 9.90 40.04
C HIS A 95 -11.70 9.08 41.04
N LYS A 96 -11.09 8.11 41.74
CA LYS A 96 -11.77 7.18 42.68
C LYS A 96 -12.98 6.45 42.09
N LYS A 97 -13.02 6.29 40.76
CA LYS A 97 -14.07 5.61 40.00
C LYS A 97 -13.45 4.57 39.08
N THR A 98 -14.25 3.64 38.56
CA THR A 98 -13.78 2.78 37.47
C THR A 98 -13.74 3.54 36.14
N TYR A 99 -12.94 3.08 35.18
CA TYR A 99 -12.85 3.72 33.86
C TYR A 99 -14.22 3.78 33.15
N GLY A 100 -15.02 2.71 33.26
CA GLY A 100 -16.39 2.70 32.73
C GLY A 100 -17.29 3.78 33.34
N GLN A 101 -17.18 4.03 34.65
CA GLN A 101 -17.91 5.11 35.32
C GLN A 101 -17.38 6.50 34.96
N TYR A 102 -16.08 6.61 34.63
CA TYR A 102 -15.45 7.84 34.17
C TYR A 102 -15.92 8.26 32.77
N LEU A 103 -16.20 7.30 31.88
CA LEU A 103 -16.62 7.59 30.51
C LEU A 103 -18.04 8.20 30.39
N VAL A 104 -18.93 7.97 31.36
CA VAL A 104 -20.34 8.47 31.38
C VAL A 104 -21.13 8.12 30.09
N ASN A 105 -20.70 7.13 29.32
CA ASN A 105 -21.32 6.73 28.05
C ASN A 105 -22.31 5.56 28.24
N VAL A 106 -23.39 5.55 27.45
CA VAL A 106 -24.43 4.48 27.47
C VAL A 106 -23.84 3.13 27.08
N ASP A 107 -22.86 3.10 26.17
CA ASP A 107 -22.09 1.90 25.83
C ASP A 107 -20.62 2.07 26.23
N THR A 108 -20.29 1.62 27.45
CA THR A 108 -18.93 1.67 27.98
C THR A 108 -17.97 0.75 27.22
N VAL A 109 -18.45 -0.36 26.66
CA VAL A 109 -17.61 -1.36 26.01
C VAL A 109 -17.14 -0.85 24.65
N GLU A 110 -18.05 -0.29 23.86
CA GLU A 110 -17.71 0.33 22.57
C GLU A 110 -16.79 1.53 22.76
N ALA A 111 -17.05 2.36 23.78
CA ALA A 111 -16.20 3.51 24.09
C ALA A 111 -14.76 3.08 24.45
N VAL A 112 -14.59 2.05 25.28
CA VAL A 112 -13.26 1.50 25.62
C VAL A 112 -12.54 0.97 24.37
N LYS A 113 -13.25 0.21 23.52
CA LYS A 113 -12.67 -0.31 22.27
C LYS A 113 -12.23 0.80 21.33
N LYS A 114 -12.99 1.89 21.26
CA LYS A 114 -12.65 3.05 20.44
C LYS A 114 -11.39 3.75 20.94
N ASN A 115 -11.17 3.77 22.24
CA ASN A 115 -10.00 4.41 22.84
C ASN A 115 -8.73 3.56 22.72
N ILE A 116 -8.85 2.26 22.44
CA ILE A 116 -7.72 1.36 22.15
C ILE A 116 -7.52 1.27 20.64
N GLU A 117 -6.46 1.89 20.14
CA GLU A 117 -6.02 1.76 18.76
C GLU A 117 -4.75 0.89 18.72
N TYR A 118 -4.55 0.08 17.67
CA TYR A 118 -3.25 -0.55 17.42
C TYR A 118 -2.82 -0.55 15.93
N ASN A 119 -1.51 -0.63 15.68
CA ASN A 119 -0.90 -0.76 14.34
C ASN A 119 0.17 -1.85 14.35
N ILE A 120 0.18 -2.72 13.33
CA ILE A 120 1.18 -3.78 13.16
C ILE A 120 2.19 -3.34 12.11
N SER A 121 3.49 -3.49 12.38
CA SER A 121 4.51 -3.51 11.33
C SER A 121 4.91 -4.96 11.06
N THR A 122 4.66 -5.43 9.84
CA THR A 122 5.04 -6.78 9.42
C THR A 122 6.54 -6.88 9.21
N LYS A 123 7.15 -5.79 8.71
CA LYS A 123 8.60 -5.71 8.46
C LYS A 123 9.41 -5.86 9.75
N GLU A 124 9.00 -5.16 10.80
CA GLU A 124 9.71 -5.19 12.08
C GLU A 124 9.15 -6.26 13.03
N GLN A 125 8.04 -6.91 12.69
CA GLN A 125 7.29 -7.80 13.58
C GLN A 125 7.00 -7.11 14.92
N THR A 126 6.38 -5.92 14.84
CA THR A 126 6.05 -5.11 16.02
C THR A 126 4.58 -4.73 16.06
N LEU A 127 4.06 -4.54 17.27
CA LEU A 127 2.73 -4.02 17.53
C LEU A 127 2.86 -2.69 18.28
N THR A 128 2.35 -1.63 17.69
CA THR A 128 2.16 -0.35 18.38
C THR A 128 0.74 -0.30 18.93
N ILE A 129 0.60 -0.13 20.24
CA ILE A 129 -0.70 0.03 20.91
C ILE A 129 -0.79 1.49 21.37
N GLN A 130 -1.93 2.13 21.11
CA GLN A 130 -2.24 3.48 21.52
C GLN A 130 -3.51 3.50 22.36
N PHE A 131 -3.49 4.29 23.44
CA PHE A 131 -4.68 4.61 24.20
C PHE A 131 -4.94 6.12 24.16
N VAL A 132 -6.17 6.52 23.79
CA VAL A 132 -6.57 7.93 23.68
C VAL A 132 -7.53 8.32 24.78
N ASP A 133 -7.22 9.41 25.50
CA ASP A 133 -8.12 10.01 26.50
C ASP A 133 -7.97 11.55 26.51
N LYS A 134 -8.87 12.24 27.25
CA LYS A 134 -8.81 13.69 27.45
C LYS A 134 -7.77 14.09 28.50
N ASP A 135 -7.50 13.20 29.46
CA ASP A 135 -6.46 13.39 30.46
C ASP A 135 -5.21 12.58 30.08
N PRO A 136 -4.02 13.21 29.93
CA PRO A 136 -2.78 12.51 29.58
C PRO A 136 -2.38 11.44 30.61
N LEU A 137 -2.65 11.65 31.90
CA LEU A 137 -2.34 10.67 32.95
C LEU A 137 -3.25 9.45 32.87
N VAL A 138 -4.54 9.67 32.58
CA VAL A 138 -5.49 8.58 32.36
C VAL A 138 -5.10 7.79 31.11
N ALA A 139 -4.74 8.46 30.01
CA ALA A 139 -4.30 7.78 28.80
C ALA A 139 -3.11 6.83 29.05
N THR A 140 -2.08 7.31 29.75
CA THR A 140 -0.89 6.52 30.10
C THR A 140 -1.23 5.35 31.04
N LEU A 141 -1.97 5.61 32.12
CA LEU A 141 -2.33 4.57 33.10
C LEU A 141 -3.19 3.46 32.49
N MET A 142 -4.14 3.85 31.62
CA MET A 142 -4.97 2.90 30.92
C MET A 142 -4.17 2.09 29.92
N LEU A 143 -3.21 2.69 29.21
CA LEU A 143 -2.31 1.96 28.31
C LEU A 143 -1.46 0.92 29.05
N ASP A 144 -0.85 1.27 30.19
CA ASP A 144 -0.10 0.31 31.02
C ASP A 144 -0.97 -0.87 31.45
N SER A 145 -2.21 -0.58 31.83
CA SER A 145 -3.17 -1.61 32.23
C SER A 145 -3.58 -2.50 31.06
N VAL A 146 -3.78 -1.94 29.86
CA VAL A 146 -4.05 -2.69 28.63
C VAL A 146 -2.90 -3.65 28.33
N VAL A 147 -1.67 -3.15 28.34
CA VAL A 147 -0.47 -3.96 28.03
C VAL A 147 -0.27 -5.06 29.06
N SER A 148 -0.40 -4.75 30.36
CA SER A 148 -0.26 -5.73 31.43
C SER A 148 -1.30 -6.86 31.33
N ARG A 149 -2.57 -6.52 31.04
CA ARG A 149 -3.61 -7.54 30.82
C ARG A 149 -3.36 -8.38 29.58
N LEU A 150 -2.92 -7.75 28.49
CA LEU A 150 -2.55 -8.47 27.27
C LEU A 150 -1.39 -9.43 27.53
N GLN A 151 -0.36 -8.98 28.26
CA GLN A 151 0.79 -9.79 28.66
C GLN A 151 0.35 -11.02 29.43
N ASN A 152 -0.48 -10.84 30.46
CA ASN A 152 -1.00 -11.92 31.29
C ASN A 152 -1.85 -12.91 30.48
N PHE A 153 -2.71 -12.41 29.58
CA PHE A 153 -3.55 -13.25 28.72
C PHE A 153 -2.69 -14.14 27.81
N VAL A 154 -1.73 -13.54 27.09
CA VAL A 154 -0.85 -14.25 26.15
C VAL A 154 0.02 -15.25 26.90
N THR A 155 0.65 -14.85 28.00
CA THR A 155 1.50 -15.74 28.81
C THR A 155 0.72 -16.93 29.36
N LYS A 156 -0.49 -16.70 29.88
CA LYS A 156 -1.35 -17.78 30.36
C LYS A 156 -1.69 -18.77 29.25
N LYS A 157 -2.11 -18.27 28.09
CA LYS A 157 -2.52 -19.10 26.96
C LYS A 157 -1.34 -19.86 26.34
N ARG A 158 -0.16 -19.24 26.23
CA ARG A 158 1.08 -19.94 25.83
C ARG A 158 1.39 -21.11 26.75
N LYS A 159 1.30 -20.89 28.07
CA LYS A 159 1.51 -21.94 29.06
C LYS A 159 0.49 -23.08 28.93
N GLU A 160 -0.77 -22.79 28.64
CA GLU A 160 -1.80 -23.80 28.35
C GLU A 160 -1.42 -24.64 27.11
N VAL A 161 -1.00 -23.99 26.02
CA VAL A 161 -0.53 -24.67 24.79
C VAL A 161 0.70 -25.55 25.09
N PHE A 162 1.70 -25.05 25.80
CA PHE A 162 2.89 -25.82 26.15
C PHE A 162 2.58 -27.01 27.07
N LYS A 163 1.62 -26.88 28.00
CA LYS A 163 1.16 -28.01 28.82
C LYS A 163 0.51 -29.10 27.99
N ALA A 164 -0.33 -28.72 27.01
CA ALA A 164 -0.95 -29.68 26.10
C ALA A 164 0.10 -30.39 25.23
N GLN A 165 1.07 -29.65 24.69
CA GLN A 165 2.17 -30.22 23.91
C GLN A 165 3.05 -31.14 24.76
N LEU A 166 3.38 -30.74 25.99
CA LEU A 166 4.14 -31.58 26.93
C LEU A 166 3.48 -32.94 27.16
N ALA A 167 2.16 -32.98 27.28
CA ALA A 167 1.42 -34.23 27.44
C ALA A 167 1.49 -35.12 26.18
N ASN A 168 1.48 -34.53 25.00
CA ASN A 168 1.62 -35.26 23.73
C ASN A 168 3.03 -35.84 23.57
N VAL A 169 4.07 -35.02 23.75
CA VAL A 169 5.46 -35.48 23.61
C VAL A 169 5.86 -36.47 24.72
N ASP A 170 5.28 -36.40 25.92
CA ASP A 170 5.49 -37.43 26.95
C ASP A 170 4.91 -38.79 26.53
N ARG A 171 3.73 -38.78 25.88
CA ARG A 171 3.13 -40.00 25.32
C ARG A 171 4.01 -40.58 24.22
N GLU A 172 4.46 -39.76 23.28
CA GLU A 172 5.33 -40.19 22.18
C GLU A 172 6.67 -40.72 22.69
N ARG A 173 7.30 -40.04 23.65
CA ARG A 173 8.52 -40.51 24.31
C ARG A 173 8.33 -41.87 24.97
N LYS A 174 7.21 -42.10 25.67
CA LYS A 174 6.89 -43.41 26.29
C LYS A 174 6.71 -44.50 25.24
N ILE A 175 6.04 -44.21 24.12
CA ILE A 175 5.87 -45.14 23.01
C ILE A 175 7.23 -45.47 22.37
N ALA A 176 8.04 -44.46 22.08
CA ALA A 176 9.37 -44.63 21.51
C ALA A 176 10.29 -45.44 22.44
N ALA A 177 10.24 -45.18 23.75
CA ALA A 177 10.95 -45.95 24.75
C ALA A 177 10.52 -47.43 24.77
N GLY A 178 9.22 -47.70 24.64
CA GLY A 178 8.69 -49.06 24.52
C GLY A 178 9.20 -49.79 23.28
N ARG A 179 9.21 -49.11 22.12
CA ARG A 179 9.74 -49.66 20.85
C ARG A 179 11.23 -49.95 20.93
N TYR A 180 12.01 -49.02 21.49
CA TYR A 180 13.45 -49.22 21.70
C TYR A 180 13.71 -50.41 22.63
N ARG A 181 13.03 -50.52 23.77
CA ARG A 181 13.17 -51.68 24.67
C ARG A 181 12.83 -53.00 23.99
N ALA A 182 11.77 -53.03 23.19
CA ALA A 182 11.38 -54.23 22.45
C ALA A 182 12.42 -54.61 21.38
N ALA A 183 12.97 -53.64 20.64
CA ALA A 183 14.02 -53.87 19.66
C ALA A 183 15.32 -54.34 20.33
N TRP A 184 15.71 -53.69 21.43
CA TRP A 184 16.88 -54.05 22.22
C TRP A 184 16.76 -55.46 22.80
N HIS A 185 15.61 -55.83 23.36
CA HIS A 185 15.36 -57.16 23.90
C HIS A 185 15.44 -58.25 22.81
N LYS A 186 14.91 -58.00 21.61
CA LYS A 186 15.04 -58.94 20.47
C LYS A 186 16.50 -59.11 20.05
N TYR A 187 17.25 -58.02 19.97
CA TYR A 187 18.67 -58.06 19.67
C TYR A 187 19.47 -58.80 20.74
N ALA A 188 19.21 -58.53 22.03
CA ALA A 188 19.88 -59.16 23.16
C ALA A 188 19.65 -60.68 23.18
N ILE A 189 18.39 -61.14 23.04
CA ILE A 189 18.10 -62.57 22.95
C ILE A 189 18.84 -63.21 21.78
N TYR A 190 18.81 -62.59 20.60
CA TYR A 190 19.49 -63.14 19.43
C TYR A 190 21.01 -63.18 19.62
N ALA A 191 21.60 -62.13 20.18
CA ALA A 191 23.02 -62.05 20.48
C ALA A 191 23.47 -63.11 21.49
N ASP A 192 22.71 -63.33 22.57
CA ASP A 192 23.03 -64.33 23.59
C ASP A 192 22.89 -65.78 23.07
N THR A 193 21.91 -66.04 22.20
CA THR A 193 21.62 -67.38 21.69
C THR A 193 22.50 -67.79 20.49
N HIS A 194 23.06 -66.85 19.73
CA HIS A 194 23.79 -67.11 18.47
C HIS A 194 25.23 -66.56 18.51
N ASN A 195 25.99 -66.89 19.58
CA ASN A 195 27.36 -66.41 19.81
C ASN A 195 28.38 -66.81 18.72
N GLU A 196 28.13 -67.89 17.97
CA GLU A 196 29.03 -68.45 16.94
C GLU A 196 28.38 -68.55 15.54
N GLU A 197 27.50 -67.60 15.16
CA GLU A 197 26.78 -67.64 13.88
C GLU A 197 27.73 -67.53 12.65
N VAL A 198 27.88 -68.62 11.91
CA VAL A 198 28.77 -68.72 10.73
C VAL A 198 28.04 -68.42 9.41
N THR A 199 26.71 -68.52 9.39
CA THR A 199 25.90 -68.32 8.17
C THR A 199 25.80 -66.84 7.77
N GLU A 200 25.87 -66.53 6.47
CA GLU A 200 25.69 -65.15 5.99
C GLU A 200 24.29 -64.60 6.30
N GLU A 201 23.26 -65.44 6.22
CA GLU A 201 21.88 -65.06 6.53
C GLU A 201 21.72 -64.62 8.00
N GLY A 202 22.30 -65.35 8.96
CA GLY A 202 22.28 -64.97 10.38
C GLY A 202 23.04 -63.67 10.65
N ARG A 203 24.18 -63.45 9.98
CA ARG A 203 24.92 -62.17 10.06
C ARG A 203 24.09 -60.99 9.53
N LEU A 204 23.41 -61.16 8.40
CA LEU A 204 22.51 -60.13 7.85
C LEU A 204 21.35 -59.83 8.80
N TYR A 205 20.75 -60.86 9.40
CA TYR A 205 19.68 -60.69 10.38
C TYR A 205 20.14 -59.97 11.65
N LYS A 206 21.33 -60.31 12.19
CA LYS A 206 21.96 -59.60 13.31
C LYS A 206 22.16 -58.12 13.01
N ASN A 207 22.72 -57.80 11.83
CA ASN A 207 22.95 -56.43 11.39
C ASN A 207 21.63 -55.66 11.23
N MET A 208 20.56 -56.33 10.76
CA MET A 208 19.22 -55.75 10.68
C MET A 208 18.67 -55.40 12.07
N LEU A 209 18.81 -56.30 13.04
CA LEU A 209 18.39 -56.06 14.43
C LEU A 209 19.20 -54.92 15.07
N GLU A 210 20.52 -54.89 14.87
CA GLU A 210 21.38 -53.80 15.37
C GLU A 210 20.99 -52.45 14.78
N ARG A 211 20.76 -52.41 13.45
CA ARG A 211 20.25 -51.21 12.78
C ARG A 211 18.91 -50.76 13.36
N ASN A 212 17.99 -51.69 13.60
CA ASN A 212 16.68 -51.39 14.20
C ASN A 212 16.81 -50.84 15.63
N VAL A 213 17.72 -51.40 16.44
CA VAL A 213 18.05 -50.85 17.78
C VAL A 213 18.57 -49.42 17.65
N LYS A 214 19.50 -49.15 16.73
CA LYS A 214 20.07 -47.82 16.50
C LYS A 214 19.01 -46.81 16.03
N GLU A 215 18.14 -47.21 15.11
CA GLU A 215 17.05 -46.38 14.59
C GLU A 215 16.02 -46.05 15.68
N THR A 216 15.56 -47.06 16.42
CA THR A 216 14.60 -46.85 17.53
C THR A 216 15.21 -46.08 18.70
N PHE A 217 16.52 -46.23 18.96
CA PHE A 217 17.25 -45.42 19.94
C PHE A 217 17.29 -43.95 19.52
N ASN A 218 17.65 -43.65 18.27
CA ASN A 218 17.66 -42.27 17.76
C ASN A 218 16.26 -41.63 17.83
N SER A 219 15.22 -42.40 17.50
CA SER A 219 13.83 -41.96 17.63
C SER A 219 13.46 -41.66 19.09
N TYR A 220 13.88 -42.51 20.04
CA TYR A 220 13.68 -42.27 21.47
C TYR A 220 14.42 -41.03 21.97
N VAL A 221 15.69 -40.86 21.60
CA VAL A 221 16.50 -39.69 21.98
C VAL A 221 15.84 -38.41 21.46
N SER A 222 15.43 -38.37 20.20
CA SER A 222 14.73 -37.22 19.62
C SER A 222 13.41 -36.91 20.36
N ALA A 223 12.63 -37.94 20.70
CA ALA A 223 11.39 -37.76 21.49
C ALA A 223 11.67 -37.29 22.92
N ALA A 224 12.77 -37.74 23.54
CA ALA A 224 13.20 -37.30 24.87
C ALA A 224 13.66 -35.83 24.87
N GLU A 225 14.42 -35.41 23.85
CA GLU A 225 14.81 -34.02 23.65
C GLU A 225 13.58 -33.10 23.54
N GLN A 226 12.58 -33.49 22.73
CA GLN A 226 11.33 -32.73 22.61
C GLN A 226 10.57 -32.64 23.95
N TYR A 227 10.54 -33.73 24.72
CA TYR A 227 9.96 -33.73 26.07
C TYR A 227 10.66 -32.74 27.00
N PHE A 228 11.99 -32.78 27.09
CA PHE A 228 12.74 -31.86 27.94
C PHE A 228 12.58 -30.40 27.50
N ARG A 229 12.51 -30.15 26.19
CA ARG A 229 12.18 -28.83 25.62
C ARG A 229 10.84 -28.31 26.13
N TYR A 230 9.75 -29.05 25.95
CA TYR A 230 8.44 -28.58 26.40
C TYR A 230 8.34 -28.50 27.93
N GLN A 231 9.05 -29.37 28.65
CA GLN A 231 9.13 -29.29 30.11
C GLN A 231 9.81 -27.99 30.56
N ALA A 232 10.90 -27.59 29.90
CA ALA A 232 11.57 -26.31 30.15
C ALA A 232 10.66 -25.12 29.81
N LEU A 233 9.98 -25.15 28.65
CA LEU A 233 9.05 -24.09 28.23
C LEU A 233 7.89 -23.88 29.21
N VAL A 234 7.34 -24.95 29.78
CA VAL A 234 6.26 -24.85 30.80
C VAL A 234 6.76 -24.26 32.13
N LYS A 235 8.02 -24.53 32.49
CA LYS A 235 8.66 -24.03 33.72
C LYS A 235 9.16 -22.59 33.59
N ARG A 236 9.38 -22.09 32.38
CA ARG A 236 9.91 -20.75 32.14
C ARG A 236 8.92 -19.67 32.60
N VAL A 237 9.45 -18.64 33.27
CA VAL A 237 8.70 -17.46 33.70
C VAL A 237 9.36 -16.25 33.03
N TYR A 238 8.81 -15.80 31.90
CA TYR A 238 9.27 -14.63 31.16
C TYR A 238 8.09 -13.91 30.49
N ALA A 239 8.29 -12.64 30.14
CA ALA A 239 7.32 -11.88 29.38
C ALA A 239 7.19 -12.47 27.96
N SER A 240 5.96 -12.68 27.49
CA SER A 240 5.71 -13.21 26.15
C SER A 240 6.07 -12.24 25.03
N PHE A 241 6.14 -10.94 25.30
CA PHE A 241 6.59 -9.93 24.36
C PHE A 241 7.47 -8.90 25.07
N SER A 242 8.39 -8.31 24.32
CA SER A 242 9.29 -7.27 24.79
C SER A 242 8.73 -5.89 24.47
N VAL A 243 9.09 -4.89 25.28
CA VAL A 243 8.75 -3.48 25.03
C VAL A 243 9.91 -2.83 24.30
N ILE A 244 9.70 -2.46 23.03
CA ILE A 244 10.68 -1.74 22.21
C ILE A 244 10.66 -0.25 22.54
N LYS A 245 9.46 0.33 22.62
CA LYS A 245 9.25 1.72 23.01
C LYS A 245 8.36 1.74 24.23
N ALA A 246 8.88 2.26 25.34
CA ALA A 246 8.15 2.38 26.59
C ALA A 246 6.99 3.38 26.48
N ASN A 247 6.01 3.20 27.36
CA ASN A 247 4.91 4.14 27.53
C ASN A 247 5.42 5.41 28.22
N GLU A 248 5.00 6.57 27.71
CA GLU A 248 5.37 7.89 28.25
C GLU A 248 4.11 8.75 28.39
N VAL A 249 4.14 9.69 29.34
CA VAL A 249 3.04 10.65 29.50
C VAL A 249 3.09 11.68 28.37
N PRO A 250 2.06 11.77 27.50
CA PRO A 250 2.08 12.69 26.38
C PRO A 250 2.02 14.15 26.86
N LEU A 251 3.11 14.89 26.64
CA LEU A 251 3.21 16.30 27.03
C LEU A 251 2.39 17.24 26.14
N ARG A 252 2.08 16.79 24.91
CA ARG A 252 1.32 17.55 23.92
C ARG A 252 0.09 16.78 23.49
N PRO A 253 -1.04 17.47 23.29
CA PRO A 253 -2.24 16.88 22.73
C PRO A 253 -2.03 16.54 21.26
N ILE A 254 -2.86 15.63 20.76
CA ILE A 254 -2.89 15.23 19.36
C ILE A 254 -3.19 16.48 18.52
N ASN A 255 -2.31 16.77 17.56
CA ASN A 255 -2.44 17.97 16.75
C ASN A 255 -3.39 17.77 15.56
N TYR A 256 -4.66 18.08 15.77
CA TYR A 256 -5.68 17.99 14.72
C TYR A 256 -5.73 19.21 13.78
N LEU A 257 -4.90 20.24 13.97
CA LEU A 257 -5.00 21.50 13.22
C LEU A 257 -4.91 21.28 11.71
N SER A 258 -3.92 20.48 11.27
CA SER A 258 -3.73 20.14 9.86
C SER A 258 -4.95 19.44 9.27
N ARG A 259 -5.61 18.57 10.06
CA ARG A 259 -6.86 17.90 9.67
C ARG A 259 -7.97 18.91 9.40
N TYR A 260 -8.21 19.83 10.34
CA TYR A 260 -9.24 20.86 10.18
C TYR A 260 -8.96 21.73 8.97
N VAL A 261 -7.73 22.23 8.81
CA VAL A 261 -7.37 23.10 7.68
C VAL A 261 -7.64 22.42 6.34
N ILE A 262 -7.22 21.16 6.16
CA ILE A 262 -7.44 20.41 4.91
C ILE A 262 -8.95 20.24 4.65
N ILE A 263 -9.73 19.82 5.65
CA ILE A 263 -11.18 19.58 5.52
C ILE A 263 -11.91 20.87 5.16
N PHE A 264 -11.68 21.96 5.89
CA PHE A 264 -12.38 23.23 5.66
C PHE A 264 -12.02 23.84 4.30
N VAL A 265 -10.74 23.83 3.92
CA VAL A 265 -10.32 24.33 2.59
C VAL A 265 -10.95 23.47 1.49
N PHE A 266 -10.97 22.16 1.65
CA PHE A 266 -11.61 21.26 0.69
C PHE A 266 -13.11 21.57 0.52
N ILE A 267 -13.86 21.67 1.63
CA ILE A 267 -15.29 22.02 1.62
C ILE A 267 -15.51 23.37 0.95
N ALA A 268 -14.67 24.37 1.24
CA ALA A 268 -14.78 25.70 0.66
C ALA A 268 -14.58 25.68 -0.87
N LEU A 269 -13.55 24.98 -1.36
CA LEU A 269 -13.30 24.83 -2.80
C LEU A 269 -14.45 24.12 -3.52
N VAL A 270 -14.96 23.04 -2.94
CA VAL A 270 -16.12 22.30 -3.48
C VAL A 270 -17.37 23.19 -3.46
N SER A 271 -17.64 23.90 -2.38
CA SER A 271 -18.80 24.79 -2.25
C SER A 271 -18.79 25.89 -3.31
N VAL A 272 -17.64 26.52 -3.55
CA VAL A 272 -17.48 27.52 -4.62
C VAL A 272 -17.76 26.88 -5.99
N LYS A 273 -17.20 25.70 -6.27
CA LYS A 273 -17.47 24.98 -7.53
C LYS A 273 -18.94 24.62 -7.69
N CYS A 274 -19.58 24.06 -6.67
CA CYS A 274 -20.99 23.73 -6.65
C CYS A 274 -21.85 24.98 -6.90
N PHE A 275 -21.55 26.11 -6.26
CA PHE A 275 -22.26 27.37 -6.50
C PHE A 275 -22.18 27.82 -7.98
N PHE A 276 -20.98 27.80 -8.56
CA PHE A 276 -20.82 28.11 -9.98
C PHE A 276 -21.52 27.10 -10.89
N LEU A 277 -21.47 25.82 -10.54
CA LEU A 277 -22.13 24.75 -11.28
C LEU A 277 -23.66 24.93 -11.24
N VAL A 278 -24.26 25.23 -10.10
CA VAL A 278 -25.70 25.55 -9.99
C VAL A 278 -26.07 26.78 -10.80
N ARG A 279 -25.18 27.78 -10.88
CA ARG A 279 -25.41 28.96 -11.71
C ARG A 279 -25.36 28.65 -13.20
N THR A 280 -24.43 27.78 -13.65
CA THR A 280 -24.33 27.35 -15.05
C THR A 280 -25.40 26.32 -15.41
N PHE A 281 -25.88 25.53 -14.44
CA PHE A 281 -26.99 24.58 -14.55
C PHE A 281 -28.22 25.27 -15.14
N ARG A 282 -28.51 26.52 -14.76
CA ARG A 282 -29.65 27.29 -15.26
C ARG A 282 -29.53 27.83 -16.69
N LYS A 283 -28.35 27.74 -17.35
CA LYS A 283 -28.08 28.45 -18.61
C LYS A 283 -27.61 27.57 -19.78
N GLY A 284 -27.13 26.35 -19.55
CA GLY A 284 -26.52 25.50 -20.59
C GLY A 284 -27.46 24.47 -21.20
N LYS A 285 -27.37 24.25 -22.53
CA LYS A 285 -27.96 23.07 -23.18
C LYS A 285 -27.24 21.81 -22.70
N ARG A 286 -28.01 20.76 -22.38
CA ARG A 286 -27.47 19.47 -21.94
C ARG A 286 -27.87 18.38 -22.92
N THR A 287 -26.93 17.49 -23.15
CA THR A 287 -27.14 16.23 -23.85
C THR A 287 -26.77 15.12 -22.89
N LEU A 288 -27.66 14.15 -22.75
CA LEU A 288 -27.34 12.89 -22.08
C LEU A 288 -26.41 12.12 -23.03
N ASP A 289 -25.16 11.94 -22.62
CA ASP A 289 -24.16 11.21 -23.38
C ASP A 289 -23.63 10.06 -22.50
N TYR A 290 -23.69 8.85 -23.02
CA TYR A 290 -23.26 7.64 -22.31
C TYR A 290 -21.74 7.44 -22.39
N GLY A 291 -21.02 8.29 -23.13
CA GLY A 291 -19.57 8.23 -23.26
C GLY A 291 -19.11 7.11 -24.19
N ASN A 292 -17.82 6.81 -24.16
CA ASN A 292 -17.21 5.71 -24.91
C ASN A 292 -16.50 4.72 -23.98
N VAL A 293 -15.82 3.72 -24.57
CA VAL A 293 -15.08 2.67 -23.83
C VAL A 293 -14.03 3.23 -22.87
N PHE A 294 -13.48 4.42 -23.16
CA PHE A 294 -12.51 5.11 -22.31
C PHE A 294 -13.14 6.15 -21.38
N SER A 295 -14.47 6.27 -21.31
CA SER A 295 -15.10 7.07 -20.26
C SER A 295 -14.77 6.46 -18.89
N PRO A 296 -14.73 7.27 -17.81
CA PRO A 296 -14.20 6.81 -16.53
C PRO A 296 -14.97 5.61 -15.99
N TRP A 297 -16.31 5.65 -16.10
CA TRP A 297 -17.17 4.57 -15.61
C TRP A 297 -17.01 3.27 -16.39
N PHE A 298 -16.97 3.33 -17.73
CA PHE A 298 -16.74 2.13 -18.54
C PHE A 298 -15.36 1.54 -18.30
N LEU A 299 -14.32 2.38 -18.26
CA LEU A 299 -12.95 1.94 -18.03
C LEU A 299 -12.81 1.25 -16.67
N SER A 300 -13.36 1.86 -15.61
CA SER A 300 -13.30 1.25 -14.27
C SER A 300 -14.09 -0.05 -14.19
N ILE A 301 -15.27 -0.16 -14.82
CA ILE A 301 -16.04 -1.42 -14.88
C ILE A 301 -15.22 -2.50 -15.58
N ILE A 302 -14.65 -2.21 -16.74
CA ILE A 302 -13.89 -3.21 -17.53
C ILE A 302 -12.72 -3.75 -16.74
N VAL A 303 -11.91 -2.87 -16.14
CA VAL A 303 -10.72 -3.29 -15.38
C VAL A 303 -11.09 -4.15 -14.17
N TRP A 304 -12.10 -3.74 -13.38
CA TRP A 304 -12.53 -4.53 -12.23
C TRP A 304 -13.27 -5.82 -12.62
N LEU A 305 -13.96 -5.84 -13.76
CA LEU A 305 -14.58 -7.05 -14.31
C LEU A 305 -13.51 -8.06 -14.76
N VAL A 306 -12.48 -7.62 -15.47
CA VAL A 306 -11.35 -8.47 -15.87
C VAL A 306 -10.68 -9.06 -14.63
N LEU A 307 -10.47 -8.26 -13.58
CA LEU A 307 -9.93 -8.74 -12.32
C LEU A 307 -10.87 -9.75 -11.62
N GLY A 308 -12.18 -9.47 -11.59
CA GLY A 308 -13.16 -10.37 -11.01
C GLY A 308 -13.20 -11.74 -11.71
N VAL A 309 -13.14 -11.73 -13.05
CA VAL A 309 -13.02 -12.96 -13.86
C VAL A 309 -11.70 -13.67 -13.56
N ALA A 310 -10.58 -12.95 -13.48
CA ALA A 310 -9.28 -13.53 -13.14
C ALA A 310 -9.28 -14.19 -11.76
N ILE A 311 -9.92 -13.59 -10.75
CA ILE A 311 -10.06 -14.18 -9.40
C ILE A 311 -10.90 -15.47 -9.45
N ILE A 312 -11.95 -15.52 -10.26
CA ILE A 312 -12.77 -16.74 -10.40
C ILE A 312 -11.99 -17.85 -11.10
N LEU A 313 -11.22 -17.52 -12.14
CA LEU A 313 -10.48 -18.49 -12.95
C LEU A 313 -9.21 -19.01 -12.26
N PHE A 314 -8.49 -18.15 -11.56
CA PHE A 314 -7.16 -18.46 -11.00
C PHE A 314 -7.13 -18.49 -9.46
N GLY A 315 -8.24 -18.16 -8.79
CA GLY A 315 -8.28 -18.05 -7.33
C GLY A 315 -8.29 -19.39 -6.58
N SER A 316 -8.51 -20.52 -7.25
CA SER A 316 -8.54 -21.85 -6.62
C SER A 316 -7.18 -22.31 -6.09
N GLU A 317 -6.08 -21.80 -6.67
CA GLU A 317 -4.71 -22.14 -6.28
C GLU A 317 -4.12 -21.19 -5.24
N MET A 318 -4.89 -20.17 -4.83
CA MET A 318 -4.46 -19.07 -3.98
C MET A 318 -5.31 -18.98 -2.70
N ASP A 319 -4.82 -18.25 -1.71
CA ASP A 319 -5.60 -17.93 -0.52
C ASP A 319 -6.92 -17.22 -0.89
N ALA A 320 -7.97 -17.52 -0.12
CA ALA A 320 -9.28 -16.92 -0.34
C ALA A 320 -9.22 -15.39 -0.15
N VAL A 321 -9.73 -14.64 -1.13
CA VAL A 321 -9.77 -13.17 -1.07
C VAL A 321 -10.62 -12.71 0.13
N PRO A 322 -10.09 -11.87 1.04
CA PRO A 322 -10.83 -11.48 2.24
C PRO A 322 -12.08 -10.64 1.95
N ASN A 323 -13.14 -10.83 2.75
CA ASN A 323 -14.41 -10.09 2.64
C ASN A 323 -14.27 -8.56 2.66
N VAL A 324 -13.20 -8.04 3.28
CA VAL A 324 -12.90 -6.60 3.31
C VAL A 324 -12.66 -6.07 1.89
N PHE A 325 -11.95 -6.82 1.04
CA PHE A 325 -11.70 -6.43 -0.35
C PHE A 325 -13.02 -6.28 -1.13
N TYR A 326 -13.90 -7.27 -1.03
CA TYR A 326 -15.22 -7.23 -1.69
C TYR A 326 -16.10 -6.07 -1.22
N LYS A 327 -16.05 -5.72 0.07
CA LYS A 327 -16.73 -4.52 0.58
C LYS A 327 -16.13 -3.23 0.00
N CYS A 328 -14.81 -3.12 -0.01
CA CYS A 328 -14.12 -1.93 -0.53
C CYS A 328 -14.36 -1.74 -2.03
N ILE A 329 -14.26 -2.80 -2.85
CA ILE A 329 -14.49 -2.70 -4.30
C ILE A 329 -15.94 -2.36 -4.62
N PHE A 330 -16.91 -2.90 -3.87
CA PHE A 330 -18.33 -2.54 -4.03
C PHE A 330 -18.56 -1.06 -3.74
N VAL A 331 -18.03 -0.57 -2.62
CA VAL A 331 -18.13 0.85 -2.23
C VAL A 331 -17.41 1.75 -3.22
N TRP A 332 -16.20 1.37 -3.66
CA TRP A 332 -15.42 2.09 -4.65
C TRP A 332 -16.20 2.22 -5.97
N LEU A 333 -16.65 1.10 -6.54
CA LEU A 333 -17.37 1.07 -7.80
C LEU A 333 -18.68 1.87 -7.72
N THR A 334 -19.52 1.62 -6.72
CA THR A 334 -20.81 2.32 -6.61
C THR A 334 -20.64 3.84 -6.56
N ILE A 335 -19.78 4.34 -5.68
CA ILE A 335 -19.58 5.78 -5.50
C ILE A 335 -18.85 6.40 -6.69
N PHE A 336 -17.78 5.76 -7.18
CA PHE A 336 -17.01 6.28 -8.31
C PHE A 336 -17.86 6.36 -9.59
N LEU A 337 -18.59 5.29 -9.92
CA LEU A 337 -19.42 5.24 -11.13
C LEU A 337 -20.54 6.28 -11.08
N MET A 338 -21.27 6.35 -9.96
CA MET A 338 -22.34 7.33 -9.79
C MET A 338 -21.82 8.76 -9.87
N SER A 339 -20.76 9.09 -9.14
CA SER A 339 -20.24 10.45 -9.09
C SER A 339 -19.59 10.89 -10.39
N SER A 340 -18.88 10.00 -11.10
CA SER A 340 -18.28 10.30 -12.40
C SER A 340 -19.32 10.53 -13.49
N PHE A 341 -20.29 9.61 -13.60
CA PHE A 341 -21.37 9.73 -14.59
C PHE A 341 -22.25 10.96 -14.34
N LEU A 342 -22.62 11.20 -13.08
CA LEU A 342 -23.43 12.36 -12.71
C LEU A 342 -22.70 13.65 -13.06
N THR A 343 -21.44 13.76 -12.66
CA THR A 343 -20.64 14.97 -12.84
C THR A 343 -20.37 15.27 -14.32
N TYR A 344 -20.16 14.23 -15.14
CA TYR A 344 -20.04 14.36 -16.59
C TYR A 344 -21.30 14.95 -17.25
N ASN A 345 -22.48 14.43 -16.88
CA ASN A 345 -23.76 14.82 -17.48
C ASN A 345 -24.33 16.14 -16.93
N LEU A 346 -23.98 16.52 -15.70
CA LEU A 346 -24.40 17.80 -15.10
C LEU A 346 -23.75 19.02 -15.78
N LEU A 347 -22.57 18.84 -16.36
CA LEU A 347 -21.82 19.91 -17.00
C LEU A 347 -22.33 20.19 -18.44
N PRO A 348 -22.28 21.45 -18.92
CA PRO A 348 -22.78 21.81 -20.24
C PRO A 348 -21.99 21.15 -21.38
N ALA A 349 -22.69 20.76 -22.45
CA ALA A 349 -22.10 20.24 -23.69
C ALA A 349 -21.93 21.36 -24.72
N LYS A 350 -20.83 21.33 -25.49
CA LYS A 350 -20.75 22.10 -26.75
C LYS A 350 -21.32 21.29 -27.91
N SER A 351 -21.92 21.97 -28.89
CA SER A 351 -22.67 21.37 -30.01
C SER A 351 -21.82 20.66 -31.06
N SER A 352 -20.52 20.97 -31.17
CA SER A 352 -19.59 20.25 -32.05
C SER A 352 -18.53 19.50 -31.22
N ILE A 353 -18.56 18.17 -31.29
CA ILE A 353 -17.66 17.27 -30.55
C ILE A 353 -16.34 17.00 -31.32
N TYR A 354 -16.09 17.65 -32.46
CA TYR A 354 -15.00 17.28 -33.36
C TYR A 354 -14.06 18.43 -33.72
N GLU A 355 -13.05 18.62 -32.88
CA GLU A 355 -11.71 18.99 -33.36
C GLU A 355 -10.69 18.05 -32.73
N SER A 356 -10.00 17.27 -33.56
CA SER A 356 -9.13 16.15 -33.17
C SER A 356 -7.75 16.58 -32.66
N GLY A 357 -7.39 17.84 -32.84
CA GLY A 357 -6.10 18.40 -32.39
C GLY A 357 -6.21 19.21 -31.10
N ILE A 358 -5.04 19.62 -30.61
CA ILE A 358 -4.90 20.60 -29.53
C ILE A 358 -4.18 21.84 -30.06
N ASN A 359 -4.51 23.03 -29.55
CA ASN A 359 -3.70 24.23 -29.70
C ASN A 359 -2.63 24.23 -28.61
N VAL A 360 -1.35 24.32 -29.03
CA VAL A 360 -0.20 24.27 -28.14
C VAL A 360 0.70 25.46 -28.41
N ASN A 361 1.29 26.00 -27.35
CA ASN A 361 2.36 26.98 -27.45
C ASN A 361 3.63 26.28 -27.96
N ILE A 362 3.89 26.42 -29.26
CA ILE A 362 5.01 25.77 -29.94
C ILE A 362 6.36 26.20 -29.34
N PHE A 363 6.49 27.45 -28.89
CA PHE A 363 7.71 27.96 -28.27
C PHE A 363 8.02 27.20 -26.97
N LEU A 364 7.06 27.14 -26.04
CA LEU A 364 7.23 26.42 -24.78
C LEU A 364 7.40 24.91 -25.00
N PHE A 365 6.67 24.33 -25.96
CA PHE A 365 6.86 22.93 -26.33
C PHE A 365 8.29 22.66 -26.80
N ASN A 366 8.81 23.48 -27.73
CA ASN A 366 10.16 23.30 -28.26
C ASN A 366 11.23 23.51 -27.19
N PHE A 367 11.03 24.47 -26.27
CA PHE A 367 11.92 24.69 -25.13
C PHE A 367 12.03 23.43 -24.25
N PHE A 368 10.89 22.88 -23.81
CA PHE A 368 10.89 21.65 -23.02
C PHE A 368 11.40 20.44 -23.82
N PHE A 369 11.11 20.38 -25.12
CA PHE A 369 11.62 19.32 -25.99
C PHE A 369 13.15 19.32 -26.08
N ILE A 370 13.78 20.49 -26.26
CA ILE A 370 15.25 20.60 -26.24
C ILE A 370 15.79 20.18 -24.88
N LEU A 371 15.13 20.63 -23.79
CA LEU A 371 15.50 20.24 -22.44
C LEU A 371 15.44 18.72 -22.25
N ALA A 372 14.40 18.04 -22.73
CA ALA A 372 14.29 16.58 -22.68
C ALA A 372 15.41 15.87 -23.44
N ILE A 373 15.75 16.35 -24.64
CA ILE A 373 16.81 15.78 -25.49
C ILE A 373 18.19 15.95 -24.86
N VAL A 374 18.41 17.01 -24.07
CA VAL A 374 19.68 17.23 -23.36
C VAL A 374 19.71 16.49 -22.02
N LEU A 375 18.65 16.57 -21.23
CA LEU A 375 18.62 15.97 -19.89
C LEU A 375 18.57 14.44 -19.92
N THR A 376 17.89 13.82 -20.90
CA THR A 376 17.76 12.35 -20.92
C THR A 376 19.11 11.65 -21.12
N PRO A 377 19.98 12.03 -22.08
CA PRO A 377 21.32 11.45 -22.20
C PRO A 377 22.21 11.76 -20.99
N LEU A 378 22.14 12.95 -20.41
CA LEU A 378 22.90 13.30 -19.20
C LEU A 378 22.48 12.42 -18.01
N TYR A 379 21.17 12.17 -17.86
CA TYR A 379 20.61 11.28 -16.87
C TYR A 379 21.16 9.85 -17.01
N VAL A 380 21.14 9.32 -18.24
CA VAL A 380 21.66 8.00 -18.56
C VAL A 380 23.17 7.92 -18.33
N TYR A 381 23.92 8.94 -18.71
CA TYR A 381 25.36 9.00 -18.48
C TYR A 381 25.72 8.97 -17.00
N GLN A 382 24.96 9.68 -16.16
CA GLN A 382 25.17 9.67 -14.71
C GLN A 382 24.86 8.28 -14.12
N ILE A 383 23.78 7.64 -14.55
CA ILE A 383 23.48 6.25 -14.16
C ILE A 383 24.61 5.32 -14.59
N TYR A 384 25.00 5.40 -15.87
CA TYR A 384 26.06 4.57 -16.43
C TYR A 384 27.34 4.72 -15.60
N LYS A 385 27.78 5.95 -15.33
CA LYS A 385 28.96 6.24 -14.51
C LYS A 385 28.89 5.57 -13.14
N LEU A 386 27.74 5.67 -12.45
CA LEU A 386 27.55 5.07 -11.13
C LEU A 386 27.54 3.53 -11.19
N VAL A 387 26.84 2.96 -12.17
CA VAL A 387 26.74 1.52 -12.33
C VAL A 387 28.09 0.90 -12.70
N THR A 388 28.89 1.59 -13.52
CA THR A 388 30.26 1.15 -13.89
C THR A 388 31.30 1.33 -12.79
N MET A 389 30.97 1.98 -11.66
CA MET A 389 31.83 1.93 -10.48
C MET A 389 31.81 0.54 -9.83
N PHE A 390 30.78 -0.27 -10.12
CA PHE A 390 30.67 -1.67 -9.75
C PHE A 390 31.06 -2.58 -10.94
N ASP A 391 31.30 -3.87 -10.70
CA ASP A 391 31.71 -4.81 -11.75
C ASP A 391 30.70 -4.83 -12.92
N ALA A 392 31.19 -4.57 -14.13
CA ALA A 392 30.36 -4.38 -15.33
C ALA A 392 29.67 -5.66 -15.81
N LYS A 393 30.08 -6.84 -15.30
CA LYS A 393 29.49 -8.14 -15.65
C LYS A 393 28.02 -8.26 -15.20
N ASP A 394 27.63 -7.55 -14.15
CA ASP A 394 26.28 -7.58 -13.58
C ASP A 394 25.53 -6.23 -13.71
N LEU A 395 25.67 -5.56 -14.87
CA LEU A 395 25.08 -4.23 -15.13
C LEU A 395 23.59 -4.14 -14.74
N VAL A 396 22.78 -5.17 -15.03
CA VAL A 396 21.34 -5.19 -14.74
C VAL A 396 21.07 -5.29 -13.24
N ALA A 397 21.88 -6.06 -12.50
CA ALA A 397 21.77 -6.16 -11.04
C ALA A 397 22.21 -4.86 -10.35
N ASN A 398 23.29 -4.24 -10.85
CA ASN A 398 23.77 -2.96 -10.36
C ASN A 398 22.79 -1.81 -10.64
N LEU A 399 22.14 -1.80 -11.81
CA LEU A 399 21.03 -0.88 -12.12
C LEU A 399 19.87 -1.05 -11.14
N ARG A 400 19.56 -2.29 -10.75
CA ARG A 400 18.49 -2.58 -9.77
C ARG A 400 18.88 -2.08 -8.37
N LEU A 401 20.09 -2.33 -7.93
CA LEU A 401 20.57 -1.86 -6.63
C LEU A 401 20.53 -0.33 -6.58
N LEU A 402 20.98 0.34 -7.64
CA LEU A 402 20.89 1.79 -7.77
C LEU A 402 19.44 2.31 -7.79
N ALA A 403 18.50 1.57 -8.39
CA ALA A 403 17.09 1.94 -8.38
C ALA A 403 16.45 1.80 -6.98
N ILE A 404 17.01 0.97 -6.10
CA ILE A 404 16.51 0.74 -4.74
C ILE A 404 17.18 1.68 -3.73
N GLU A 405 18.50 1.85 -3.82
CA GLU A 405 19.34 2.51 -2.81
C GLU A 405 19.98 3.82 -3.31
N GLY A 406 19.74 4.20 -4.57
CA GLY A 406 20.39 5.34 -5.18
C GLY A 406 20.00 6.68 -4.55
N GLU A 407 21.00 7.55 -4.39
CA GLU A 407 20.82 8.91 -3.87
C GLU A 407 20.09 9.85 -4.85
N ASP A 408 19.60 10.96 -4.29
CA ASP A 408 18.93 12.05 -5.00
C ASP A 408 19.87 12.70 -6.05
N ARG A 409 19.44 12.72 -7.32
CA ARG A 409 20.22 13.25 -8.45
C ARG A 409 19.91 14.73 -8.75
N GLY A 410 19.26 15.43 -7.80
CA GLY A 410 19.00 16.86 -7.87
C GLY A 410 18.13 17.24 -9.07
N ILE A 411 18.62 18.16 -9.91
CA ILE A 411 17.88 18.68 -11.08
C ILE A 411 17.50 17.57 -12.09
N LEU A 412 18.30 16.49 -12.16
CA LEU A 412 18.09 15.42 -13.11
C LEU A 412 16.84 14.57 -12.81
N ASN A 413 16.30 14.61 -11.60
CA ASN A 413 15.04 13.94 -11.26
C ASN A 413 13.83 14.52 -12.00
N TYR A 414 13.89 15.79 -12.42
CA TYR A 414 12.80 16.41 -13.19
C TYR A 414 12.70 15.89 -14.62
N THR A 415 13.70 15.14 -15.11
CA THR A 415 13.71 14.53 -16.45
C THR A 415 12.47 13.66 -16.68
N MET A 416 12.05 12.89 -15.67
CA MET A 416 10.82 12.09 -15.71
C MET A 416 9.60 12.95 -16.02
N VAL A 417 9.42 14.02 -15.24
CA VAL A 417 8.25 14.88 -15.29
C VAL A 417 8.19 15.62 -16.63
N ILE A 418 9.34 16.09 -17.12
CA ILE A 418 9.46 16.76 -18.43
C ILE A 418 9.11 15.78 -19.55
N ASN A 419 9.75 14.61 -19.61
CA ASN A 419 9.55 13.61 -20.66
C ASN A 419 8.09 13.15 -20.73
N GLN A 420 7.51 12.78 -19.59
CA GLN A 420 6.14 12.30 -19.52
C GLN A 420 5.11 13.40 -19.84
N SER A 421 5.36 14.65 -19.44
CA SER A 421 4.50 15.80 -19.80
C SER A 421 4.54 16.08 -21.30
N LEU A 422 5.73 16.05 -21.91
CA LEU A 422 5.92 16.22 -23.35
C LEU A 422 5.21 15.14 -24.15
N LEU A 423 5.33 13.87 -23.73
CA LEU A 423 4.63 12.76 -24.37
C LEU A 423 3.12 13.02 -24.46
N LEU A 424 2.49 13.36 -23.33
CA LEU A 424 1.04 13.62 -23.25
C LEU A 424 0.62 14.76 -24.19
N VAL A 425 1.41 15.83 -24.30
CA VAL A 425 1.13 16.96 -25.18
C VAL A 425 1.43 16.62 -26.65
N ALA A 426 2.56 15.98 -26.94
CA ALA A 426 3.03 15.67 -28.29
C ALA A 426 2.04 14.78 -29.04
N LEU A 427 1.51 13.74 -28.38
CA LEU A 427 0.54 12.81 -28.96
C LEU A 427 -0.73 13.52 -29.46
N TRP A 428 -1.23 14.51 -28.71
CA TRP A 428 -2.40 15.29 -29.11
C TRP A 428 -2.10 16.46 -30.05
N SER A 429 -0.85 16.89 -30.12
CA SER A 429 -0.44 18.04 -30.94
C SER A 429 -0.19 17.69 -32.41
N TYR A 430 0.05 16.42 -32.72
CA TYR A 430 0.14 15.95 -34.12
C TYR A 430 -1.16 16.28 -34.89
N PRO A 431 -1.14 16.82 -36.12
CA PRO A 431 0.02 17.03 -37.01
C PRO A 431 0.75 18.37 -36.90
N LYS A 432 0.37 19.27 -35.97
CA LYS A 432 1.07 20.57 -35.81
C LYS A 432 2.53 20.42 -35.42
N ILE A 433 2.82 19.33 -34.72
CA ILE A 433 4.17 18.91 -34.38
C ILE A 433 4.51 17.71 -35.27
N PRO A 434 5.69 17.69 -35.92
CA PRO A 434 6.08 16.61 -36.82
C PRO A 434 6.27 15.28 -36.07
N LEU A 435 6.05 14.17 -36.78
CA LEU A 435 6.13 12.81 -36.21
C LEU A 435 7.46 12.51 -35.55
N TRP A 436 8.58 12.98 -36.10
CA TRP A 436 9.90 12.71 -35.53
C TRP A 436 10.03 13.25 -34.09
N LYS A 437 9.43 14.40 -33.77
CA LYS A 437 9.41 14.92 -32.39
C LYS A 437 8.56 14.05 -31.47
N VAL A 438 7.43 13.51 -31.96
CA VAL A 438 6.61 12.56 -31.20
C VAL A 438 7.41 11.30 -30.90
N PHE A 439 8.05 10.71 -31.92
CA PHE A 439 8.91 9.54 -31.74
C PHE A 439 10.08 9.81 -30.80
N SER A 440 10.75 10.96 -30.91
CA SER A 440 11.82 11.35 -29.99
C SER A 440 11.32 11.44 -28.54
N THR A 441 10.13 12.00 -28.29
CA THR A 441 9.57 12.03 -26.92
C THR A 441 9.26 10.64 -26.37
N ILE A 442 8.78 9.71 -27.22
CA ILE A 442 8.57 8.31 -26.84
C ILE A 442 9.91 7.64 -26.50
N ILE A 443 10.94 7.84 -27.32
CA ILE A 443 12.28 7.31 -27.11
C ILE A 443 12.87 7.85 -25.80
N CYS A 444 12.75 9.15 -25.52
CA CYS A 444 13.22 9.74 -24.26
C CYS A 444 12.52 9.11 -23.03
N CYS A 445 11.20 8.89 -23.10
CA CYS A 445 10.47 8.20 -22.03
C CYS A 445 10.92 6.74 -21.89
N PHE A 446 11.14 6.03 -23.01
CA PHE A 446 11.57 4.64 -23.02
C PHE A 446 12.97 4.48 -22.42
N ILE A 447 13.93 5.31 -22.86
CA ILE A 447 15.30 5.32 -22.33
C ILE A 447 15.27 5.59 -20.82
N PHE A 448 14.49 6.57 -20.37
CA PHE A 448 14.33 6.85 -18.95
C PHE A 448 13.77 5.66 -18.16
N ALA A 449 12.75 4.99 -18.71
CA ALA A 449 12.14 3.81 -18.09
C ALA A 449 13.13 2.65 -17.93
N VAL A 450 13.94 2.38 -18.96
CA VAL A 450 15.01 1.37 -18.90
C VAL A 450 16.07 1.75 -17.87
N ALA A 451 16.50 3.01 -17.87
CA ALA A 451 17.59 3.48 -17.02
C ALA A 451 17.24 3.40 -15.51
N ASN A 452 15.98 3.61 -15.13
CA ASN A 452 15.52 3.48 -13.75
C ASN A 452 14.84 2.14 -13.43
N MET A 453 14.84 1.17 -14.35
CA MET A 453 14.11 -0.10 -14.19
C MET A 453 12.62 0.09 -13.83
N GLU A 454 11.98 1.13 -14.36
CA GLU A 454 10.63 1.54 -13.97
C GLU A 454 9.55 0.95 -14.90
N LYS A 455 8.70 0.08 -14.37
CA LYS A 455 7.60 -0.54 -15.15
C LYS A 455 6.47 0.45 -15.50
N LEU A 456 6.17 1.41 -14.61
CA LEU A 456 5.03 2.33 -14.75
C LEU A 456 5.17 3.25 -15.97
N THR A 457 6.38 3.71 -16.29
CA THR A 457 6.61 4.56 -17.47
C THR A 457 6.31 3.81 -18.78
N PHE A 458 6.58 2.50 -18.89
CA PHE A 458 6.19 1.71 -20.06
C PHE A 458 4.67 1.64 -20.23
N PHE A 459 3.94 1.40 -19.14
CA PHE A 459 2.48 1.39 -19.15
C PHE A 459 1.91 2.76 -19.52
N LEU A 460 2.52 3.86 -19.03
CA LEU A 460 2.12 5.21 -19.41
C LEU A 460 2.26 5.43 -20.92
N ILE A 461 3.40 5.08 -21.51
CA ILE A 461 3.61 5.20 -22.97
C ILE A 461 2.55 4.40 -23.71
N PHE A 462 2.41 3.11 -23.38
CA PHE A 462 1.51 2.20 -24.07
C PHE A 462 0.05 2.65 -23.99
N ILE A 463 -0.47 2.89 -22.77
CA ILE A 463 -1.89 3.21 -22.54
C ILE A 463 -2.23 4.55 -23.18
N THR A 464 -1.36 5.56 -23.07
CA THR A 464 -1.64 6.89 -23.62
C THR A 464 -1.61 6.90 -25.15
N VAL A 465 -0.66 6.18 -25.78
CA VAL A 465 -0.62 6.02 -27.25
C VAL A 465 -1.89 5.34 -27.75
N VAL A 466 -2.28 4.21 -27.15
CA VAL A 466 -3.50 3.47 -27.51
C VAL A 466 -4.75 4.35 -27.35
N TYR A 467 -4.88 5.06 -26.23
CA TYR A 467 -6.01 5.94 -25.98
C TYR A 467 -6.11 7.07 -27.01
N VAL A 468 -5.00 7.76 -27.30
CA VAL A 468 -5.00 8.87 -28.27
C VAL A 468 -5.29 8.38 -29.69
N LEU A 469 -4.74 7.23 -30.10
CA LEU A 469 -5.05 6.63 -31.40
C LEU A 469 -6.53 6.23 -31.51
N PHE A 470 -7.13 5.72 -30.43
CA PHE A 470 -8.55 5.39 -30.39
C PHE A 470 -9.44 6.64 -30.48
N GLU A 471 -9.17 7.68 -29.70
CA GLU A 471 -9.93 8.94 -29.76
C GLU A 471 -9.82 9.64 -31.12
N ARG A 472 -8.67 9.49 -31.80
CA ARG A 472 -8.48 9.93 -33.19
C ARG A 472 -9.14 9.03 -34.23
N LYS A 473 -9.82 7.95 -33.80
CA LYS A 473 -10.46 6.93 -34.64
C LYS A 473 -9.51 6.21 -35.61
N LEU A 474 -8.23 6.12 -35.27
CA LEU A 474 -7.23 5.41 -36.07
C LEU A 474 -7.23 3.91 -35.79
N ILE A 475 -7.60 3.51 -34.57
CA ILE A 475 -7.68 2.09 -34.16
C ILE A 475 -9.09 1.75 -33.65
N LYS A 476 -9.47 0.48 -33.82
CA LYS A 476 -10.72 -0.09 -33.29
C LYS A 476 -10.44 -0.89 -32.00
N VAL A 477 -11.50 -1.18 -31.22
CA VAL A 477 -11.39 -1.93 -29.95
C VAL A 477 -10.68 -3.28 -30.10
N ARG A 478 -10.89 -4.00 -31.21
CA ARG A 478 -10.23 -5.30 -31.46
C ARG A 478 -8.70 -5.19 -31.48
N THR A 479 -8.17 -4.10 -32.04
CA THR A 479 -6.74 -3.85 -32.13
C THR A 479 -6.14 -3.59 -30.74
N ILE A 480 -6.91 -2.99 -29.82
CA ILE A 480 -6.48 -2.74 -28.44
C ILE A 480 -6.20 -4.05 -27.70
N ALA A 481 -7.09 -5.05 -27.84
CA ALA A 481 -6.91 -6.36 -27.20
C ALA A 481 -5.61 -7.06 -27.65
N ILE A 482 -5.28 -6.97 -28.94
CA ILE A 482 -4.04 -7.53 -29.50
C ILE A 482 -2.82 -6.84 -28.89
N PHE A 483 -2.83 -5.50 -28.83
CA PHE A 483 -1.75 -4.74 -28.22
C PHE A 483 -1.56 -5.08 -26.73
N CYS A 484 -2.64 -5.26 -25.98
CA CYS A 484 -2.58 -5.66 -24.56
C CYS A 484 -1.97 -7.06 -24.40
N PHE A 485 -2.33 -8.01 -25.27
CA PHE A 485 -1.76 -9.36 -25.27
C PHE A 485 -0.26 -9.34 -25.58
N VAL A 486 0.16 -8.56 -26.58
CA VAL A 486 1.59 -8.41 -26.92
C VAL A 486 2.38 -7.80 -25.77
N LEU A 487 1.86 -6.75 -25.14
CA LEU A 487 2.50 -6.14 -23.97
C LEU A 487 2.66 -7.17 -22.83
N PHE A 488 1.62 -7.96 -22.56
CA PHE A 488 1.65 -8.99 -21.54
C PHE A 488 2.68 -10.09 -21.85
N PHE A 489 2.71 -10.56 -23.10
CA PHE A 489 3.67 -11.57 -23.56
C PHE A 489 5.11 -11.09 -23.40
N ILE A 490 5.40 -9.83 -23.73
CA ILE A 490 6.73 -9.23 -23.52
C ILE A 490 7.11 -9.25 -22.03
N PHE A 491 6.19 -8.90 -21.13
CA PHE A 491 6.44 -8.94 -19.69
C PHE A 491 6.63 -10.36 -19.14
N TYR A 492 5.88 -11.34 -19.67
CA TYR A 492 6.09 -12.75 -19.35
C TYR A 492 7.49 -13.21 -19.76
N VAL A 493 7.89 -12.98 -21.01
CA VAL A 493 9.23 -13.32 -21.51
C VAL A 493 10.31 -12.64 -20.66
N PHE A 494 10.15 -11.34 -20.36
CA PHE A 494 11.08 -10.60 -19.51
C PHE A 494 11.17 -11.19 -18.09
N THR A 495 10.08 -11.73 -17.54
CA THR A 495 10.08 -12.34 -16.21
C THR A 495 10.75 -13.71 -16.26
N VAL A 496 10.43 -14.54 -17.25
CA VAL A 496 11.06 -15.86 -17.43
C VAL A 496 12.57 -15.72 -17.65
N SER A 497 13.00 -14.77 -18.48
CA SER A 497 14.42 -14.47 -18.72
C SER A 497 15.19 -13.97 -17.48
N ARG A 498 14.49 -13.66 -16.38
CA ARG A 498 15.11 -13.25 -15.11
C ARG A 498 15.28 -14.40 -14.11
N THR A 499 14.76 -15.58 -14.40
CA THR A 499 14.89 -16.75 -13.53
C THR A 499 16.30 -17.29 -13.66
N SER A 500 17.04 -17.37 -12.55
CA SER A 500 18.44 -17.80 -12.51
C SER A 500 18.61 -19.23 -13.03
N SER A 501 19.75 -19.49 -13.68
CA SER A 501 20.12 -20.78 -14.28
C SER A 501 20.26 -21.96 -13.32
N ASP A 502 20.18 -21.71 -12.00
CA ASP A 502 20.24 -22.74 -10.95
C ASP A 502 18.85 -23.23 -10.50
N ALA A 503 17.76 -22.75 -11.11
CA ALA A 503 16.41 -23.23 -10.83
C ALA A 503 16.17 -24.59 -11.50
N SER A 504 15.59 -25.52 -10.76
CA SER A 504 15.29 -26.87 -11.27
C SER A 504 14.26 -26.80 -12.41
N PRO A 505 14.26 -27.70 -13.41
CA PRO A 505 13.29 -27.67 -14.52
C PRO A 505 11.82 -27.73 -14.09
N SER A 506 11.56 -28.23 -12.88
CA SER A 506 10.24 -28.25 -12.24
C SER A 506 9.77 -26.90 -11.69
N ASP A 507 10.63 -25.88 -11.62
CA ASP A 507 10.31 -24.52 -11.14
C ASP A 507 9.97 -23.53 -12.26
N SER A 508 9.77 -24.01 -13.50
CA SER A 508 9.39 -23.13 -14.61
C SER A 508 7.95 -22.64 -14.45
N MET A 509 7.78 -21.36 -14.10
CA MET A 509 6.48 -20.73 -13.91
C MET A 509 5.69 -20.72 -15.24
N SER A 510 4.52 -21.35 -15.26
CA SER A 510 3.62 -21.29 -16.43
C SER A 510 3.11 -19.87 -16.65
N ILE A 511 2.70 -19.55 -17.89
CA ILE A 511 1.99 -18.29 -18.20
C ILE A 511 0.73 -18.16 -17.33
N ILE A 512 0.06 -19.27 -17.05
CA ILE A 512 -1.15 -19.32 -16.23
C ILE A 512 -0.82 -18.99 -14.78
N ASP A 513 0.22 -19.58 -14.21
CA ASP A 513 0.66 -19.31 -12.83
C ASP A 513 1.12 -17.86 -12.68
N PHE A 514 1.85 -17.35 -13.68
CA PHE A 514 2.27 -15.95 -13.75
C PHE A 514 1.06 -15.00 -13.78
N LEU A 515 0.06 -15.28 -14.63
CA LEU A 515 -1.20 -14.52 -14.68
C LEU A 515 -1.94 -14.58 -13.34
N GLY A 516 -2.05 -15.77 -12.77
CA GLY A 516 -2.68 -16.03 -11.48
C GLY A 516 -2.05 -15.15 -10.41
N ILE A 517 -0.73 -15.24 -10.20
CA ILE A 517 0.01 -14.47 -9.19
C ILE A 517 -0.18 -12.95 -9.37
N TYR A 518 -0.05 -12.43 -10.59
CA TYR A 518 -0.13 -10.99 -10.81
C TYR A 518 -1.54 -10.41 -10.63
N PHE A 519 -2.59 -11.18 -10.94
CA PHE A 519 -3.98 -10.71 -10.79
C PHE A 519 -4.58 -11.00 -9.41
N THR A 520 -4.23 -12.11 -8.76
CA THR A 520 -4.85 -12.51 -7.48
C THR A 520 -4.09 -12.00 -6.26
N SER A 521 -2.76 -11.81 -6.35
CA SER A 521 -1.97 -11.37 -5.19
C SER A 521 -2.35 -9.98 -4.68
N PRO A 522 -2.63 -8.94 -5.51
CA PRO A 522 -2.93 -7.61 -4.97
C PRO A 522 -4.27 -7.53 -4.19
N PRO A 523 -5.38 -8.15 -4.65
CA PRO A 523 -6.62 -8.27 -3.86
C PRO A 523 -6.43 -8.97 -2.51
N ILE A 524 -5.66 -10.05 -2.46
CA ILE A 524 -5.45 -10.79 -1.21
C ILE A 524 -4.55 -9.99 -0.27
N ALA A 525 -3.44 -9.44 -0.77
CA ALA A 525 -2.56 -8.56 -0.01
C ALA A 525 -3.32 -7.35 0.56
N PHE A 526 -4.23 -6.75 -0.22
CA PHE A 526 -5.11 -5.69 0.26
C PHE A 526 -5.97 -6.13 1.46
N GLY A 527 -6.43 -7.39 1.50
CA GLY A 527 -7.22 -7.91 2.61
C GLY A 527 -6.48 -8.00 3.95
N HIS A 528 -5.14 -8.07 3.92
CA HIS A 528 -4.29 -8.02 5.12
C HIS A 528 -4.10 -6.60 5.66
N LEU A 529 -4.39 -5.57 4.87
CA LEU A 529 -4.22 -4.18 5.31
C LEU A 529 -5.12 -3.84 6.50
N ARG A 530 -4.65 -2.87 7.28
CA ARG A 530 -5.35 -2.29 8.43
C ARG A 530 -5.27 -0.76 8.37
N PRO A 531 -6.25 -0.04 8.94
CA PRO A 531 -6.14 1.39 9.13
C PRO A 531 -4.92 1.75 9.98
N THR A 532 -4.15 2.73 9.53
CA THR A 532 -2.96 3.24 10.20
C THR A 532 -3.36 4.20 11.32
N ILE A 533 -2.73 4.04 12.48
CA ILE A 533 -2.83 5.04 13.55
C ILE A 533 -1.92 6.19 13.21
N SER A 534 -2.51 7.37 13.11
CA SER A 534 -1.75 8.59 12.98
C SER A 534 -2.49 9.74 13.62
N GLN A 535 -1.73 10.79 13.96
CA GLN A 535 -2.23 12.08 14.39
C GLN A 535 -2.59 12.98 13.18
N TYR A 536 -2.09 12.64 12.00
CA TYR A 536 -2.30 13.41 10.76
C TYR A 536 -3.55 12.95 10.01
N LEU A 537 -4.16 13.82 9.19
CA LEU A 537 -5.28 13.44 8.32
C LEU A 537 -4.75 12.74 7.07
N CYS A 538 -5.27 11.55 6.78
CA CYS A 538 -4.86 10.77 5.62
C CYS A 538 -3.33 10.64 5.49
N PRO A 539 -2.65 10.12 6.52
CA PRO A 539 -1.19 10.08 6.57
C PRO A 539 -0.56 9.34 5.39
N ASN A 540 -1.21 8.33 4.82
CA ASN A 540 -0.67 7.54 3.71
C ASN A 540 -0.99 8.18 2.35
N SER A 541 -2.17 8.77 2.17
CA SER A 541 -2.54 9.42 0.91
C SER A 541 -1.95 10.83 0.76
N LEU A 542 -1.65 11.52 1.85
CA LEU A 542 -1.19 12.91 1.84
C LEU A 542 0.22 13.08 2.46
N TRP A 543 0.97 11.99 2.64
CA TRP A 543 2.30 12.01 3.28
C TRP A 543 3.25 13.04 2.65
N THR A 544 3.22 13.18 1.33
CA THR A 544 4.06 14.14 0.58
C THR A 544 3.76 15.60 0.91
N ILE A 545 2.51 15.91 1.24
CA ILE A 545 2.12 17.26 1.70
C ILE A 545 2.73 17.51 3.07
N TYR A 546 2.65 16.55 3.98
CA TYR A 546 3.22 16.68 5.32
C TYR A 546 4.75 16.75 5.30
N SER A 547 5.43 15.98 4.45
CA SER A 547 6.89 16.06 4.32
C SER A 547 7.34 17.42 3.78
N TYR A 548 6.58 18.01 2.86
CA TYR A 548 6.83 19.37 2.39
C TYR A 548 6.54 20.41 3.49
N MET A 549 5.42 20.29 4.21
CA MET A 549 5.06 21.17 5.32
C MET A 549 6.09 21.11 6.46
N GLY A 550 6.65 19.93 6.74
CA GLY A 550 7.69 19.73 7.75
C GLY A 550 8.97 20.53 7.49
N ARG A 551 9.24 20.92 6.24
CA ARG A 551 10.36 21.83 5.90
C ARG A 551 10.12 23.26 6.40
N PHE A 552 8.86 23.66 6.60
CA PHE A 552 8.48 25.01 7.03
C PHE A 552 7.95 25.04 8.47
N ILE A 553 7.46 23.92 8.98
CA ILE A 553 6.82 23.81 10.31
C ILE A 553 7.55 22.73 11.12
N ASN A 554 8.30 23.15 12.13
CA ASN A 554 8.99 22.24 13.04
C ASN A 554 8.00 21.30 13.75
N GLY A 555 8.27 19.99 13.73
CA GLY A 555 7.47 18.96 14.37
C GLY A 555 6.38 18.32 13.50
N VAL A 556 6.28 18.66 12.21
CA VAL A 556 5.44 17.95 11.24
C VAL A 556 6.30 16.95 10.47
N THR A 557 6.42 15.73 10.98
CA THR A 557 7.06 14.63 10.28
C THR A 557 6.11 13.44 10.24
N VAL A 558 5.78 13.01 9.02
CA VAL A 558 5.11 11.73 8.77
C VAL A 558 6.18 10.79 8.25
N GLU A 559 6.49 9.75 9.03
CA GLU A 559 7.32 8.66 8.55
C GLU A 559 6.56 7.92 7.46
N HIS A 560 7.17 7.82 6.27
CA HIS A 560 6.64 7.07 5.16
C HIS A 560 7.77 6.23 4.57
N ASP A 561 7.56 4.92 4.52
CA ASP A 561 8.50 4.03 3.86
C ASP A 561 8.42 4.21 2.35
N ALA A 562 9.58 4.39 1.71
CA ALA A 562 9.68 4.55 0.25
C ALA A 562 9.12 3.32 -0.50
N PHE A 563 9.10 2.16 0.15
CA PHE A 563 8.58 0.92 -0.40
C PHE A 563 7.48 0.34 0.48
N SER A 564 6.42 -0.13 -0.18
CA SER A 564 5.36 -0.89 0.46
C SER A 564 5.89 -2.17 1.10
N GLU A 565 5.41 -2.49 2.31
CA GLU A 565 5.71 -3.77 2.97
C GLU A 565 5.32 -4.95 2.07
N PHE A 566 6.24 -5.91 1.93
CA PHE A 566 5.97 -7.17 1.26
C PHE A 566 5.11 -8.04 2.16
N VAL A 567 4.00 -8.53 1.62
CA VAL A 567 3.14 -9.52 2.26
C VAL A 567 3.26 -10.80 1.47
N PHE A 568 3.41 -11.91 2.20
CA PHE A 568 3.49 -13.22 1.59
C PHE A 568 2.09 -13.74 1.30
N VAL A 569 1.72 -13.81 0.02
CA VAL A 569 0.46 -14.41 -0.41
C VAL A 569 0.67 -15.10 -1.76
N PRO A 570 0.64 -16.42 -1.80
CA PRO A 570 1.75 -17.37 -1.51
C PRO A 570 3.13 -17.04 -2.13
N VAL A 571 3.29 -15.88 -2.78
CA VAL A 571 4.56 -15.30 -3.21
C VAL A 571 4.66 -13.90 -2.59
N PRO A 572 5.85 -13.42 -2.18
CA PRO A 572 5.98 -12.06 -1.65
C PRO A 572 5.54 -11.02 -2.68
N THR A 573 4.52 -10.22 -2.32
CA THR A 573 4.02 -9.11 -3.14
C THR A 573 4.04 -7.81 -2.35
N ASN A 574 4.43 -6.71 -2.99
CA ASN A 574 4.37 -5.35 -2.46
C ASN A 574 3.37 -4.47 -3.23
N VAL A 575 2.62 -5.09 -4.15
CA VAL A 575 1.61 -4.46 -4.97
C VAL A 575 0.25 -4.68 -4.34
N TYR A 576 -0.54 -3.63 -4.29
CA TYR A 576 -1.88 -3.65 -3.72
C TYR A 576 -2.86 -3.12 -4.75
N THR A 577 -3.96 -2.53 -4.34
CA THR A 577 -4.87 -1.83 -5.26
C THR A 577 -4.80 -0.34 -5.05
N ILE A 578 -5.38 0.45 -5.96
CA ILE A 578 -5.55 1.90 -5.81
C ILE A 578 -6.18 2.30 -4.46
N MET A 579 -6.94 1.39 -3.85
CA MET A 579 -7.63 1.62 -2.58
C MET A 579 -6.70 1.54 -1.36
N LYS A 580 -5.45 1.06 -1.49
CA LYS A 580 -4.53 0.84 -0.36
C LYS A 580 -4.39 2.07 0.55
N PRO A 581 -3.87 3.22 0.08
CA PRO A 581 -3.63 4.36 0.97
C PRO A 581 -4.94 4.90 1.54
N PHE A 582 -6.03 4.83 0.78
CA PHE A 582 -7.36 5.26 1.21
C PHE A 582 -7.93 4.39 2.32
N TYR A 583 -7.72 3.07 2.23
CA TYR A 583 -8.13 2.13 3.26
C TYR A 583 -7.26 2.22 4.52
N GLN A 584 -5.94 2.43 4.35
CA GLN A 584 -5.05 2.67 5.48
C GLN A 584 -5.39 3.99 6.20
N ASP A 585 -5.90 4.99 5.49
CA ASP A 585 -6.23 6.29 6.09
C ASP A 585 -7.57 6.35 6.82
N GLY A 586 -8.57 5.58 6.39
CA GLY A 586 -9.93 5.69 6.93
C GLY A 586 -10.79 4.44 6.77
N GLY A 587 -10.17 3.28 6.52
CA GLY A 587 -10.89 2.03 6.23
C GLY A 587 -11.83 2.17 5.03
N VAL A 588 -13.00 1.55 5.13
CA VAL A 588 -14.03 1.60 4.07
C VAL A 588 -14.53 3.03 3.81
N PHE A 589 -14.59 3.87 4.84
CA PHE A 589 -14.98 5.28 4.69
C PHE A 589 -13.94 6.07 3.89
N GLY A 590 -12.65 5.83 4.14
CA GLY A 590 -11.57 6.43 3.35
C GLY A 590 -11.69 6.05 1.86
N VAL A 591 -11.92 4.77 1.57
CA VAL A 591 -12.18 4.27 0.21
C VAL A 591 -13.38 4.99 -0.42
N ALA A 592 -14.50 5.13 0.30
CA ALA A 592 -15.69 5.85 -0.17
C ALA A 592 -15.41 7.32 -0.51
N PHE A 593 -14.70 8.02 0.38
CA PHE A 593 -14.36 9.43 0.21
C PHE A 593 -13.47 9.64 -1.02
N PHE A 594 -12.39 8.88 -1.16
CA PHE A 594 -11.50 9.01 -2.31
C PHE A 594 -12.14 8.51 -3.60
N ALA A 595 -13.02 7.51 -3.58
CA ALA A 595 -13.84 7.12 -4.73
C ALA A 595 -14.70 8.28 -5.24
N LEU A 596 -15.30 9.06 -4.33
CA LEU A 596 -16.05 10.26 -4.66
C LEU A 596 -15.15 11.34 -5.30
N LEU A 597 -13.96 11.59 -4.72
CA LEU A 597 -13.00 12.55 -5.28
C LEU A 597 -12.55 12.16 -6.69
N TYR A 598 -12.21 10.88 -6.89
CA TYR A 598 -11.83 10.33 -8.17
C TYR A 598 -12.96 10.43 -9.19
N GLY A 599 -14.19 10.05 -8.81
CA GLY A 599 -15.33 10.10 -9.71
C GLY A 599 -15.65 11.53 -10.14
N ILE A 600 -15.74 12.48 -9.19
CA ILE A 600 -15.93 13.90 -9.52
C ILE A 600 -14.79 14.41 -10.41
N GLY A 601 -13.53 14.19 -10.02
CA GLY A 601 -12.36 14.68 -10.75
C GLY A 601 -12.29 14.15 -12.19
N THR A 602 -12.44 12.84 -12.36
CA THR A 602 -12.41 12.20 -13.69
C THR A 602 -13.60 12.60 -14.56
N GLY A 603 -14.81 12.67 -13.99
CA GLY A 603 -16.02 13.10 -14.70
C GLY A 603 -15.94 14.55 -15.20
N LEU A 604 -15.44 15.48 -14.36
CA LEU A 604 -15.21 16.88 -14.73
C LEU A 604 -14.22 16.99 -15.89
N VAL A 605 -13.05 16.35 -15.75
CA VAL A 605 -11.97 16.41 -16.72
C VAL A 605 -12.39 15.76 -18.03
N TYR A 606 -13.08 14.62 -17.99
CA TYR A 606 -13.59 13.95 -19.18
C TYR A 606 -14.55 14.84 -19.96
N ARG A 607 -15.48 15.52 -19.29
CA ARG A 607 -16.39 16.47 -19.97
C ARG A 607 -15.65 17.62 -20.62
N TYR A 608 -14.67 18.20 -19.94
CA TYR A 608 -13.87 19.28 -20.53
C TYR A 608 -13.00 18.80 -21.70
N ALA A 609 -12.46 17.58 -21.63
CA ALA A 609 -11.75 16.95 -22.73
C ALA A 609 -12.66 16.75 -23.95
N ARG A 610 -13.90 16.26 -23.75
CA ARG A 610 -14.93 16.10 -24.79
C ARG A 610 -15.40 17.44 -25.37
N ASN A 611 -15.42 18.50 -24.56
CA ASN A 611 -15.68 19.87 -24.99
C ASN A 611 -14.48 20.53 -25.73
N GLY A 612 -13.39 19.78 -25.97
CA GLY A 612 -12.26 20.23 -26.77
C GLY A 612 -11.18 21.01 -26.03
N GLN A 613 -11.20 21.09 -24.68
CA GLN A 613 -10.19 21.85 -23.96
C GLN A 613 -8.79 21.19 -24.04
N PRO A 614 -7.75 21.91 -24.53
CA PRO A 614 -6.36 21.43 -24.62
C PRO A 614 -5.86 20.72 -23.36
N PHE A 615 -5.81 21.44 -22.25
CA PHE A 615 -5.29 20.93 -20.99
C PHE A 615 -6.04 19.67 -20.52
N SER A 616 -7.36 19.67 -20.64
CA SER A 616 -8.20 18.56 -20.18
C SER A 616 -8.03 17.29 -21.01
N LYS A 617 -7.79 17.39 -22.33
CA LYS A 617 -7.47 16.22 -23.15
C LYS A 617 -6.18 15.53 -22.69
N CYS A 618 -5.12 16.31 -22.45
CA CYS A 618 -3.84 15.81 -21.96
C CYS A 618 -3.96 15.24 -20.52
N LEU A 619 -4.63 15.96 -19.62
CA LEU A 619 -4.87 15.51 -18.25
C LEU A 619 -5.72 14.23 -18.23
N TYR A 620 -6.73 14.12 -19.10
CA TYR A 620 -7.55 12.91 -19.18
C TYR A 620 -6.77 11.71 -19.71
N SER A 621 -5.86 11.89 -20.67
CA SER A 621 -4.95 10.81 -21.10
C SER A 621 -4.14 10.24 -19.94
N TYR A 622 -3.69 11.10 -19.02
CA TYR A 622 -3.04 10.63 -17.80
C TYR A 622 -4.00 9.91 -16.84
N PHE A 623 -5.24 10.40 -16.70
CA PHE A 623 -6.26 9.67 -15.93
C PHE A 623 -6.63 8.32 -16.54
N VAL A 624 -6.66 8.16 -17.86
CA VAL A 624 -6.87 6.85 -18.50
C VAL A 624 -5.76 5.88 -18.11
N PHE A 625 -4.50 6.34 -18.06
CA PHE A 625 -3.39 5.54 -17.54
C PHE A 625 -3.60 5.13 -16.07
N VAL A 626 -3.97 6.07 -15.20
CA VAL A 626 -4.21 5.78 -13.77
C VAL A 626 -5.39 4.82 -13.58
N LEU A 627 -6.50 5.04 -14.29
CA LEU A 627 -7.71 4.19 -14.20
C LEU A 627 -7.48 2.80 -14.80
N ALA A 628 -6.66 2.68 -15.84
CA ALA A 628 -6.28 1.38 -16.41
C ALA A 628 -5.41 0.56 -15.43
N LEU A 629 -4.60 1.22 -14.59
CA LEU A 629 -3.76 0.60 -13.56
C LEU A 629 -4.37 0.62 -12.15
N GLN A 630 -5.67 0.90 -12.01
CA GLN A 630 -6.32 1.02 -10.70
C GLN A 630 -6.25 -0.27 -9.84
N PHE A 631 -6.02 -1.43 -10.46
CA PHE A 631 -5.86 -2.69 -9.73
C PHE A 631 -4.43 -2.93 -9.24
N PHE A 632 -3.46 -2.11 -9.65
CA PHE A 632 -2.04 -2.22 -9.30
C PHE A 632 -1.61 -1.21 -8.22
N ASP A 633 -1.86 0.08 -8.40
CA ASP A 633 -1.34 1.07 -7.45
C ASP A 633 -2.07 2.42 -7.51
N GLU A 634 -1.90 3.20 -6.46
CA GLU A 634 -2.36 4.58 -6.36
C GLU A 634 -1.21 5.53 -6.73
N ILE A 635 -1.38 6.26 -7.83
CA ILE A 635 -0.30 7.05 -8.45
C ILE A 635 -0.46 8.56 -8.18
N ILE A 636 -1.67 9.04 -7.88
CA ILE A 636 -1.96 10.48 -7.82
C ILE A 636 -1.72 11.04 -6.42
N PHE A 637 -2.35 10.46 -5.41
CA PHE A 637 -2.33 10.96 -4.04
C PHE A 637 -1.00 10.66 -3.33
N VAL A 638 -0.48 9.45 -3.48
CA VAL A 638 0.85 9.06 -2.97
C VAL A 638 1.96 9.94 -3.57
N SER A 639 1.77 10.49 -4.77
CA SER A 639 2.76 11.31 -5.49
C SER A 639 2.24 12.70 -5.91
N ILE A 640 1.51 13.41 -5.04
CA ILE A 640 0.92 14.73 -5.33
C ILE A 640 1.90 15.75 -5.92
N PRO A 641 3.14 15.94 -5.40
CA PRO A 641 4.07 16.91 -5.95
C PRO A 641 4.41 16.62 -7.42
N LEU A 642 4.68 15.35 -7.77
CA LEU A 642 4.98 14.94 -9.14
C LEU A 642 3.77 15.12 -10.06
N PHE A 643 2.57 14.82 -9.55
CA PHE A 643 1.33 15.07 -10.28
C PHE A 643 1.14 16.57 -10.57
N ILE A 644 1.31 17.45 -9.56
CA ILE A 644 1.16 18.90 -9.70
C ILE A 644 2.20 19.46 -10.68
N GLN A 645 3.47 19.06 -10.57
CA GLN A 645 4.53 19.52 -11.48
C GLN A 645 4.20 19.15 -12.94
N ARG A 646 3.78 17.91 -13.18
CA ARG A 646 3.36 17.45 -14.51
C ARG A 646 2.19 18.26 -15.05
N MET A 647 1.16 18.47 -14.24
CA MET A 647 0.00 19.27 -14.65
C MET A 647 0.37 20.72 -14.91
N THR A 648 1.30 21.28 -14.15
CA THR A 648 1.79 22.65 -14.37
C THR A 648 2.51 22.76 -15.71
N LEU A 649 3.40 21.81 -16.04
CA LEU A 649 4.09 21.78 -17.34
C LEU A 649 3.11 21.60 -18.51
N ILE A 650 2.13 20.71 -18.39
CA ILE A 650 1.08 20.54 -19.41
C ILE A 650 0.28 21.83 -19.57
N ALA A 651 -0.10 22.49 -18.47
CA ALA A 651 -0.83 23.76 -18.51
C ALA A 651 -0.03 24.86 -19.21
N LEU A 652 1.27 24.98 -18.91
CA LEU A 652 2.16 25.94 -19.56
C LEU A 652 2.23 25.72 -21.08
N MET A 653 2.31 24.46 -21.54
CA MET A 653 2.32 24.16 -22.97
C MET A 653 0.96 24.37 -23.64
N CYS A 654 -0.15 24.13 -22.94
CA CYS A 654 -1.50 24.21 -23.52
C CYS A 654 -2.12 25.62 -23.48
N TYR A 655 -1.72 26.51 -22.56
CA TYR A 655 -2.28 27.85 -22.44
C TYR A 655 -1.33 28.91 -23.04
N THR A 656 -1.81 29.66 -24.03
CA THR A 656 -1.00 30.62 -24.81
C THR A 656 -0.98 32.05 -24.23
N CYS A 657 -1.79 32.36 -23.21
CA CYS A 657 -1.82 33.68 -22.57
C CYS A 657 -2.05 33.55 -21.06
N ILE A 658 -0.98 33.50 -20.27
CA ILE A 658 -1.09 33.77 -18.82
C ILE A 658 -1.05 35.29 -18.66
N LYS A 659 -2.22 35.95 -18.75
CA LYS A 659 -2.33 37.39 -18.47
C LYS A 659 -2.28 37.61 -16.95
N PHE A 660 -1.09 37.86 -16.40
CA PHE A 660 -0.97 38.45 -15.07
C PHE A 660 -1.43 39.91 -15.13
N THR A 661 -2.68 40.17 -14.76
CA THR A 661 -3.21 41.53 -14.67
C THR A 661 -2.90 42.10 -13.28
N PHE A 662 -1.69 42.62 -13.10
CA PHE A 662 -1.41 43.54 -12.00
C PHE A 662 -1.95 44.92 -12.41
N LYS A 663 -3.12 45.31 -11.90
CA LYS A 663 -3.61 46.68 -12.08
C LYS A 663 -2.73 47.58 -11.19
N LYS A 664 -1.91 48.44 -11.80
CA LYS A 664 -1.37 49.63 -11.15
C LYS A 664 -2.58 50.45 -10.66
N GLY A 665 -2.57 50.83 -9.39
CA GLY A 665 -3.62 51.69 -8.83
C GLY A 665 -3.73 52.96 -9.65
N ASP A 666 -4.96 53.30 -10.02
CA ASP A 666 -5.32 54.57 -10.65
C ASP A 666 -5.03 55.67 -9.62
N ALA A 667 -3.82 56.25 -9.68
CA ALA A 667 -3.48 57.45 -8.93
C ALA A 667 -4.22 58.63 -9.59
N CYS A 668 -5.10 59.23 -8.80
CA CYS A 668 -5.91 60.39 -9.12
C CYS A 668 -5.04 61.51 -9.69
N ALA A 669 -5.24 61.86 -10.96
CA ALA A 669 -4.83 63.14 -11.51
C ALA A 669 -6.04 64.08 -11.41
N SER A 670 -6.10 64.88 -10.35
CA SER A 670 -6.97 66.05 -10.27
C SER A 670 -6.18 67.27 -10.77
N GLN A 671 -6.38 67.62 -12.04
CA GLN A 671 -6.20 68.99 -12.53
C GLN A 671 -7.60 69.62 -12.64
N SER A 672 -7.86 70.59 -11.76
CA SER A 672 -8.61 71.85 -11.90
C SER A 672 -9.19 72.24 -10.55
#